data_AF-A0A7X7W0S5-F1
#
_entry.id   AF-A0A7X7W0S5-F1
#
_cell.length_a   1.000
_cell.length_b   1.000
_cell.length_c   1.000
_cell.angle_alpha   90.00
_cell.angle_beta   90.00
_cell.angle_gamma   90.00
#
_symmetry.space_group_name_H-M   'P 1'
#
loop_
_entity.id
_entity.type
_entity.pdbx_description
1 polymer ?
#
loop_
_entity_poly.entity_id
_entity_poly.type
_entity_poly.pdbx_seq_one_letter_code
_entity_poly.pdbx_strand_id
1 'polypeptide(L)'
;PENGFIVVTRSEGAKKLKSVFSVGDGIRLEINTTPDWNKLKMSLSGSAILVENGVIPEKFSFEASDIKARSPKTALGISKDGKTLYFVTVDGRQTASLGLTLREMAEFMQSIGAYHAINMDGGGSTTMVARPLGETAVKVMNKPSDGVVRTVINGIGVFTSAPPAELVGLIIETDDRYMFTNTTRAFRVKGYDKNLNPIEVDQSLVEWSVSGVKGTFEGNVFRPSTYGEGTIKASIGDISTTKRISVLSRPVTLTLDTKTLKLPVGKSKTFRIIGTNPRGYKATINPEDLEWKVSGDFGSVVDGAFTAEKRGAGYIEASFGDARAYCAVSVAAETTKVIERFEELKGSFQSYPATIEGEYTISDEQKVSGKSAGKLVYDFTTNTDVTRAAYWLLPEGGFVLDAYTHKIGLHVYNDHENSGWLRAELVDADGKRQVVDFARVMDWVGWKYVEASLDGIKKPARIHRIYLVQVNPDMDAGSLYFDDLTLVSDSYPSLEGIEVPEDTPFIDEANKAVSFKGATGDSFRFGVMGQSREPQNDVEKRLVKVFADKVTKYLEVGAVVGSGSHESITGGVKNKPVIATHSVDLKSTRATDYAYSVTDFKNSRFIKLDTRKNSLRLSDPDQWEKFLKDLQSFKGKNVFIFMENSPETFTDKLEMELFKKTLKDYRFDTLKNVCVFYKGSENKCTLEDGVRYFETAGYEVSGVTSKDTSNAQYVLVTVKGSEVTYVYKPIESS
;
A
#
# COMPACT_ATOMS: atom_id res chain seq x y z
N PRO A 1 -28.76 -37.28 -21.27
CA PRO A 1 -28.26 -38.62 -21.70
C PRO A 1 -26.82 -38.49 -22.17
N GLU A 2 -25.96 -39.47 -21.86
CA GLU A 2 -24.51 -39.40 -22.11
C GLU A 2 -24.13 -39.21 -23.59
N ASN A 3 -24.92 -39.77 -24.51
CA ASN A 3 -24.73 -39.67 -25.97
C ASN A 3 -25.97 -39.08 -26.67
N GLY A 4 -26.65 -38.12 -26.03
CA GLY A 4 -27.87 -37.53 -26.57
C GLY A 4 -28.04 -36.07 -26.17
N PHE A 5 -29.14 -35.48 -26.61
CA PHE A 5 -29.50 -34.10 -26.30
C PHE A 5 -30.86 -34.03 -25.61
N ILE A 6 -31.13 -32.91 -24.95
CA ILE A 6 -32.46 -32.58 -24.43
C ILE A 6 -33.01 -31.46 -25.31
N VAL A 7 -34.18 -31.68 -25.91
CA VAL A 7 -34.90 -30.61 -26.63
C VAL A 7 -35.78 -29.88 -25.64
N VAL A 8 -35.46 -28.61 -25.39
CA VAL A 8 -36.27 -27.74 -24.53
C VAL A 8 -36.96 -26.70 -25.39
N THR A 9 -38.25 -26.48 -25.13
CA THR A 9 -39.06 -25.51 -25.88
C THR A 9 -40.10 -24.87 -24.96
N ARG A 10 -40.68 -23.75 -25.40
CA ARG A 10 -41.67 -22.98 -24.64
C ARG A 10 -43.09 -23.29 -25.13
N SER A 11 -44.06 -23.29 -24.22
CA SER A 11 -45.51 -23.41 -24.40
C SER A 11 -45.98 -24.09 -25.69
N GLU A 12 -46.11 -23.35 -26.80
CA GLU A 12 -46.62 -23.89 -28.07
C GLU A 12 -45.70 -24.93 -28.71
N GLY A 13 -44.38 -24.76 -28.60
CA GLY A 13 -43.44 -25.77 -29.06
C GLY A 13 -43.55 -27.06 -28.26
N ALA A 14 -43.90 -27.00 -26.97
CA ALA A 14 -44.05 -28.20 -26.14
C ALA A 14 -45.29 -29.01 -26.56
N LYS A 15 -46.39 -28.33 -26.91
CA LYS A 15 -47.57 -28.96 -27.50
C LYS A 15 -47.22 -29.62 -28.84
N LYS A 16 -46.48 -28.92 -29.71
CA LYS A 16 -46.05 -29.43 -31.02
C LYS A 16 -45.12 -30.63 -30.91
N LEU A 17 -44.16 -30.64 -29.98
CA LEU A 17 -43.29 -31.78 -29.77
C LEU A 17 -44.09 -33.00 -29.28
N LYS A 18 -45.03 -32.81 -28.33
CA LYS A 18 -45.90 -33.89 -27.84
C LYS A 18 -46.83 -34.47 -28.90
N SER A 19 -47.24 -33.69 -29.89
CA SER A 19 -48.11 -34.18 -30.97
C SER A 19 -47.36 -34.89 -32.10
N VAL A 20 -46.05 -34.66 -32.21
CA VAL A 20 -45.21 -35.17 -33.31
C VAL A 20 -44.33 -36.33 -32.87
N PHE A 21 -43.85 -36.34 -31.62
CA PHE A 21 -42.93 -37.35 -31.11
C PHE A 21 -43.55 -38.18 -29.99
N SER A 22 -43.30 -39.48 -30.04
CA SER A 22 -43.64 -40.47 -29.01
C SER A 22 -42.38 -41.05 -28.38
N VAL A 23 -42.53 -41.65 -27.20
CA VAL A 23 -41.43 -42.38 -26.55
C VAL A 23 -41.01 -43.55 -27.43
N GLY A 24 -39.72 -43.61 -27.78
CA GLY A 24 -39.15 -44.63 -28.66
C GLY A 24 -38.82 -44.14 -30.07
N ASP A 25 -39.27 -42.93 -30.45
CA ASP A 25 -38.98 -42.37 -31.77
C ASP A 25 -37.48 -42.09 -31.97
N GLY A 26 -36.96 -42.46 -33.15
CA GLY A 26 -35.63 -42.09 -33.59
C GLY A 26 -35.60 -40.64 -34.07
N ILE A 27 -34.74 -39.81 -33.46
CA ILE A 27 -34.61 -38.39 -33.80
C ILE A 27 -33.21 -38.12 -34.35
N ARG A 28 -33.15 -37.47 -35.52
CA ARG A 28 -31.91 -36.98 -36.12
C ARG A 28 -31.85 -35.45 -35.97
N LEU A 29 -30.81 -34.95 -35.33
CA LEU A 29 -30.52 -33.53 -35.24
C LEU A 29 -29.55 -33.15 -36.35
N GLU A 30 -29.98 -32.29 -37.27
CA GLU A 30 -29.12 -31.68 -38.29
C GLU A 30 -28.94 -30.20 -37.97
N ILE A 31 -27.68 -29.76 -37.83
CA ILE A 31 -27.32 -28.38 -37.55
C ILE A 31 -26.70 -27.79 -38.80
N ASN A 32 -27.38 -26.80 -39.39
CA ASN A 32 -26.89 -26.05 -40.54
C ASN A 32 -26.64 -24.60 -40.11
N THR A 33 -25.49 -24.03 -40.48
CA THR A 33 -25.10 -22.66 -40.11
C THR A 33 -24.74 -21.82 -41.33
N THR A 34 -24.86 -20.50 -41.21
CA THR A 34 -24.38 -19.55 -42.21
C THR A 34 -23.59 -18.46 -41.48
N PRO A 35 -22.26 -18.37 -41.67
CA PRO A 35 -21.43 -19.20 -42.56
C PRO A 35 -21.33 -20.66 -42.09
N ASP A 36 -20.89 -21.55 -42.99
CA ASP A 36 -20.62 -22.95 -42.67
C ASP A 36 -19.48 -23.04 -41.63
N TRP A 37 -19.81 -23.51 -40.43
CA TRP A 37 -18.85 -23.59 -39.33
C TRP A 37 -17.95 -24.83 -39.41
N ASN A 38 -18.20 -25.79 -40.30
CA ASN A 38 -17.36 -27.00 -40.44
C ASN A 38 -15.89 -26.68 -40.77
N LYS A 39 -15.65 -25.50 -41.36
CA LYS A 39 -14.29 -25.02 -41.70
C LYS A 39 -13.70 -24.09 -40.64
N LEU A 40 -14.46 -23.70 -39.60
CA LEU A 40 -13.99 -22.83 -38.53
C LEU A 40 -13.30 -23.65 -37.44
N LYS A 41 -12.11 -23.20 -37.01
CA LYS A 41 -11.39 -23.79 -35.87
C LYS A 41 -11.87 -23.24 -34.53
N MET A 42 -12.36 -22.00 -34.53
CA MET A 42 -12.89 -21.31 -33.37
C MET A 42 -13.91 -20.27 -33.84
N SER A 43 -14.95 -20.08 -33.04
CA SER A 43 -15.92 -19.00 -33.17
C SER A 43 -16.15 -18.38 -31.81
N LEU A 44 -16.29 -17.06 -31.76
CA LEU A 44 -16.58 -16.34 -30.53
C LEU A 44 -17.66 -15.30 -30.78
N SER A 45 -18.56 -15.14 -29.81
CA SER A 45 -19.57 -14.09 -29.83
C SER A 45 -19.00 -12.77 -29.33
N GLY A 46 -19.12 -11.72 -30.13
CA GLY A 46 -19.03 -10.34 -29.68
C GLY A 46 -20.41 -9.68 -29.65
N SER A 47 -20.42 -8.38 -29.37
CA SER A 47 -21.65 -7.57 -29.32
C SER A 47 -21.82 -6.73 -30.58
N ALA A 48 -20.93 -5.76 -30.80
CA ALA A 48 -21.05 -4.77 -31.86
C ALA A 48 -19.85 -4.79 -32.82
N ILE A 49 -20.08 -4.77 -34.13
CA ILE A 49 -19.02 -4.50 -35.11
C ILE A 49 -18.58 -3.05 -34.97
N LEU A 50 -17.32 -2.83 -34.60
CA LEU A 50 -16.73 -1.50 -34.37
C LEU A 50 -16.16 -0.91 -35.66
N VAL A 51 -15.45 -1.73 -36.44
CA VAL A 51 -14.83 -1.34 -37.71
C VAL A 51 -15.07 -2.45 -38.71
N GLU A 52 -15.47 -2.10 -39.92
CA GLU A 52 -15.65 -3.01 -41.03
C GLU A 52 -15.00 -2.44 -42.29
N ASN A 53 -14.07 -3.18 -42.89
CA ASN A 53 -13.31 -2.76 -44.07
C ASN A 53 -12.60 -1.39 -43.88
N GLY A 54 -12.13 -1.13 -42.66
CA GLY A 54 -11.46 0.12 -42.28
C GLY A 54 -12.39 1.29 -42.01
N VAL A 55 -13.71 1.08 -42.05
CA VAL A 55 -14.73 2.11 -41.86
C VAL A 55 -15.51 1.84 -40.58
N ILE A 56 -15.76 2.89 -39.78
CA ILE A 56 -16.64 2.78 -38.62
C ILE A 56 -18.10 2.81 -39.11
N PRO A 57 -18.93 1.81 -38.81
CA PRO A 57 -20.33 1.81 -39.22
C PRO A 57 -21.09 3.07 -38.75
N GLU A 58 -22.01 3.56 -39.57
CA GLU A 58 -22.90 4.68 -39.17
C GLU A 58 -23.78 4.30 -37.98
N LYS A 59 -24.24 3.04 -37.96
CA LYS A 59 -24.99 2.41 -36.86
C LYS A 59 -24.32 1.10 -36.49
N PHE A 60 -24.14 0.83 -35.20
CA PHE A 60 -23.54 -0.42 -34.77
C PHE A 60 -24.57 -1.56 -34.77
N SER A 61 -24.09 -2.79 -34.98
CA SER A 61 -24.92 -4.00 -35.08
C SER A 61 -25.66 -4.36 -33.79
N PHE A 62 -25.19 -3.85 -32.65
CA PHE A 62 -25.82 -4.00 -31.35
C PHE A 62 -25.52 -2.78 -30.48
N GLU A 63 -26.54 -2.14 -29.94
CA GLU A 63 -26.39 -0.90 -29.17
C GLU A 63 -27.36 -0.76 -28.00
N ALA A 64 -27.33 -1.72 -27.07
CA ALA A 64 -28.06 -1.55 -25.80
C ALA A 64 -27.56 -0.31 -25.02
N SER A 65 -28.44 0.31 -24.24
CA SER A 65 -28.21 1.60 -23.59
C SER A 65 -27.02 1.60 -22.63
N ASP A 66 -26.79 0.47 -21.95
CA ASP A 66 -25.66 0.19 -21.06
C ASP A 66 -24.31 0.11 -21.80
N ILE A 67 -24.32 -0.30 -23.06
CA ILE A 67 -23.11 -0.38 -23.91
C ILE A 67 -22.79 0.97 -24.57
N LYS A 68 -23.79 1.84 -24.78
CA LYS A 68 -23.57 3.20 -25.31
C LYS A 68 -22.84 4.11 -24.34
N ALA A 69 -23.08 3.96 -23.05
CA ALA A 69 -22.42 4.76 -22.01
C ALA A 69 -20.91 4.48 -21.95
N ARG A 70 -20.13 5.49 -21.53
CA ARG A 70 -18.73 5.31 -21.19
C ARG A 70 -18.60 4.23 -20.13
N SER A 71 -17.86 3.18 -20.47
CA SER A 71 -17.70 1.99 -19.63
C SER A 71 -16.38 1.31 -19.98
N PRO A 72 -15.87 0.43 -19.11
CA PRO A 72 -14.77 -0.44 -19.49
C PRO A 72 -15.13 -1.22 -20.74
N LYS A 73 -14.19 -1.32 -21.69
CA LYS A 73 -14.39 -1.99 -22.98
C LYS A 73 -13.33 -3.06 -23.19
N THR A 74 -13.76 -4.16 -23.80
CA THR A 74 -12.87 -5.14 -24.41
C THR A 74 -13.17 -5.16 -25.90
N ALA A 75 -12.16 -5.14 -26.76
CA ALA A 75 -12.35 -5.29 -28.20
C ALA A 75 -11.26 -6.16 -28.82
N LEU A 76 -11.62 -6.74 -29.95
CA LEU A 76 -10.70 -7.45 -30.82
C LEU A 76 -10.68 -6.77 -32.18
N GLY A 77 -9.53 -6.79 -32.85
CA GLY A 77 -9.44 -6.34 -34.22
C GLY A 77 -8.40 -7.09 -35.01
N ILE A 78 -8.49 -7.04 -36.33
CA ILE A 78 -7.51 -7.58 -37.26
C ILE A 78 -7.05 -6.51 -38.23
N SER A 79 -5.77 -6.50 -38.55
CA SER A 79 -5.20 -5.63 -39.59
C SER A 79 -5.72 -6.01 -40.99
N LYS A 80 -5.57 -5.10 -41.95
CA LYS A 80 -6.03 -5.30 -43.34
C LYS A 80 -5.41 -6.52 -44.02
N ASP A 81 -4.16 -6.84 -43.68
CA ASP A 81 -3.44 -8.00 -44.21
C ASP A 81 -3.69 -9.29 -43.41
N GLY A 82 -4.47 -9.22 -42.33
CA GLY A 82 -4.78 -10.34 -41.45
C GLY A 82 -3.61 -10.87 -40.62
N LYS A 83 -2.46 -10.18 -40.59
CA LYS A 83 -1.25 -10.63 -39.87
C LYS A 83 -1.18 -10.17 -38.42
N THR A 84 -1.94 -9.14 -38.05
CA THR A 84 -1.98 -8.59 -36.70
C THR A 84 -3.35 -8.80 -36.09
N LEU A 85 -3.40 -9.43 -34.93
CA LEU A 85 -4.60 -9.55 -34.09
C LEU A 85 -4.43 -8.62 -32.87
N TYR A 86 -5.32 -7.65 -32.75
CA TYR A 86 -5.35 -6.67 -31.68
C TYR A 86 -6.26 -7.17 -30.55
N PHE A 87 -5.74 -7.18 -29.33
CA PHE A 87 -6.52 -7.36 -28.10
C PHE A 87 -6.44 -6.06 -27.33
N VAL A 88 -7.59 -5.45 -27.06
CA VAL A 88 -7.64 -4.17 -26.37
C VAL A 88 -8.58 -4.26 -25.18
N THR A 89 -8.08 -3.83 -24.02
CA THR A 89 -8.87 -3.58 -22.82
C THR A 89 -8.72 -2.13 -22.41
N VAL A 90 -9.85 -1.49 -22.12
CA VAL A 90 -9.94 -0.13 -21.64
C VAL A 90 -10.59 -0.18 -20.26
N ASP A 91 -9.88 0.27 -19.24
CA ASP A 91 -10.46 0.43 -17.90
C ASP A 91 -11.59 1.48 -17.92
N GLY A 92 -12.50 1.43 -16.95
CA GLY A 92 -13.65 2.34 -16.93
C GLY A 92 -14.39 2.32 -15.60
N ARG A 93 -15.39 3.21 -15.43
CA ARG A 93 -16.14 3.39 -14.17
C ARG A 93 -15.25 3.69 -12.96
N GLN A 94 -14.07 4.22 -13.22
CA GLN A 94 -13.13 4.65 -12.22
C GLN A 94 -12.86 6.13 -12.44
N THR A 95 -12.50 6.84 -11.39
CA THR A 95 -12.10 8.24 -11.52
C THR A 95 -10.91 8.39 -12.48
N ALA A 96 -9.98 7.43 -12.46
CA ALA A 96 -8.78 7.39 -13.31
C ALA A 96 -9.03 7.03 -14.77
N SER A 97 -10.12 6.29 -15.03
CA SER A 97 -10.57 5.98 -16.37
C SER A 97 -12.09 5.91 -16.37
N LEU A 98 -12.72 6.83 -17.11
CA LEU A 98 -14.17 6.81 -17.32
C LEU A 98 -14.60 5.65 -18.22
N GLY A 99 -13.66 5.11 -19.00
CA GLY A 99 -13.93 4.21 -20.11
C GLY A 99 -14.29 4.95 -21.39
N LEU A 100 -14.58 4.18 -22.43
CA LEU A 100 -14.93 4.70 -23.75
C LEU A 100 -16.40 4.42 -24.06
N THR A 101 -17.02 5.31 -24.83
CA THR A 101 -18.26 4.99 -25.55
C THR A 101 -17.95 3.98 -26.66
N LEU A 102 -19.00 3.38 -27.25
CA LEU A 102 -18.82 2.45 -28.36
C LEU A 102 -18.18 3.13 -29.60
N ARG A 103 -18.52 4.41 -29.84
CA ARG A 103 -17.94 5.21 -30.93
C ARG A 103 -16.47 5.51 -30.68
N GLU A 104 -16.11 5.98 -29.51
CA GLU A 104 -14.71 6.25 -29.14
C GLU A 104 -13.86 4.98 -29.17
N MET A 105 -14.43 3.84 -28.78
CA MET A 105 -13.75 2.55 -28.91
C MET A 105 -13.51 2.19 -30.38
N ALA A 106 -14.47 2.43 -31.27
CA ALA A 106 -14.28 2.20 -32.70
C ALA A 106 -13.22 3.13 -33.31
N GLU A 107 -13.22 4.41 -32.95
CA GLU A 107 -12.21 5.40 -33.35
C GLU A 107 -10.81 5.01 -32.84
N PHE A 108 -10.72 4.51 -31.61
CA PHE A 108 -9.47 3.97 -31.05
C PHE A 108 -9.00 2.75 -31.84
N MET A 109 -9.87 1.76 -32.09
CA MET A 109 -9.51 0.56 -32.86
C MET A 109 -9.06 0.92 -34.28
N GLN A 110 -9.75 1.87 -34.94
CA GLN A 110 -9.36 2.35 -36.26
C GLN A 110 -8.00 3.07 -36.21
N SER A 111 -7.73 3.90 -35.21
CA SER A 111 -6.48 4.67 -35.10
C SER A 111 -5.25 3.80 -34.86
N ILE A 112 -5.41 2.64 -34.21
CA ILE A 112 -4.32 1.64 -34.04
C ILE A 112 -4.16 0.69 -35.24
N GLY A 113 -4.94 0.89 -36.31
CA GLY A 113 -4.81 0.17 -37.59
C GLY A 113 -5.70 -1.06 -37.74
N ALA A 114 -6.70 -1.27 -36.87
CA ALA A 114 -7.67 -2.34 -37.07
C ALA A 114 -8.52 -2.08 -38.32
N TYR A 115 -8.53 -3.03 -39.24
CA TYR A 115 -9.33 -3.00 -40.47
C TYR A 115 -10.70 -3.65 -40.29
N HIS A 116 -10.77 -4.68 -39.45
CA HIS A 116 -12.02 -5.15 -38.87
C HIS A 116 -11.89 -5.17 -37.35
N ALA A 117 -12.93 -4.77 -36.62
CA ALA A 117 -12.94 -4.81 -35.17
C ALA A 117 -14.33 -5.10 -34.62
N ILE A 118 -14.38 -5.79 -33.49
CA ILE A 118 -15.61 -6.16 -32.78
C ILE A 118 -15.46 -5.86 -31.29
N ASN A 119 -16.52 -5.32 -30.70
CA ASN A 119 -16.65 -5.12 -29.26
C ASN A 119 -17.01 -6.44 -28.58
N MET A 120 -16.31 -6.77 -27.51
CA MET A 120 -16.52 -7.96 -26.68
C MET A 120 -17.31 -7.59 -25.41
N ASP A 121 -17.48 -8.55 -24.50
CA ASP A 121 -18.03 -8.26 -23.18
C ASP A 121 -17.15 -7.23 -22.44
N GLY A 122 -17.80 -6.29 -21.75
CA GLY A 122 -17.18 -5.12 -21.15
C GLY A 122 -17.54 -4.95 -19.69
N GLY A 123 -17.48 -3.73 -19.18
CA GLY A 123 -17.78 -3.46 -17.77
C GLY A 123 -16.84 -4.22 -16.83
N GLY A 124 -17.38 -4.76 -15.73
CA GLY A 124 -16.59 -5.51 -14.74
C GLY A 124 -15.97 -6.80 -15.26
N SER A 125 -16.39 -7.28 -16.43
CA SER A 125 -15.78 -8.41 -17.12
C SER A 125 -14.46 -8.05 -17.83
N THR A 126 -14.17 -6.76 -18.04
CA THR A 126 -12.97 -6.30 -18.77
C THR A 126 -11.72 -6.64 -17.97
N THR A 127 -10.96 -7.63 -18.44
CA THR A 127 -9.70 -8.06 -17.83
C THR A 127 -8.74 -8.58 -18.89
N MET A 128 -7.51 -8.08 -18.86
CA MET A 128 -6.38 -8.62 -19.61
C MET A 128 -5.36 -9.19 -18.63
N VAL A 129 -4.96 -10.43 -18.86
CA VAL A 129 -3.80 -11.03 -18.21
C VAL A 129 -2.73 -11.32 -19.25
N ALA A 130 -1.48 -11.09 -18.89
CA ALA A 130 -0.34 -11.45 -19.71
C ALA A 130 0.80 -11.94 -18.82
N ARG A 131 1.68 -12.75 -19.38
CA ARG A 131 2.98 -13.06 -18.78
C ARG A 131 3.95 -11.96 -19.21
N PRO A 132 4.40 -11.05 -18.31
CA PRO A 132 5.39 -10.05 -18.69
C PRO A 132 6.68 -10.72 -19.17
N LEU A 133 7.44 -10.03 -20.02
CA LEU A 133 8.68 -10.59 -20.57
C LEU A 133 9.66 -10.98 -19.45
N GLY A 134 10.22 -12.19 -19.55
CA GLY A 134 11.13 -12.76 -18.54
C GLY A 134 10.44 -13.31 -17.28
N GLU A 135 9.13 -13.11 -17.10
CA GLU A 135 8.37 -13.71 -16.01
C GLU A 135 7.82 -15.08 -16.41
N THR A 136 7.58 -15.93 -15.42
CA THR A 136 6.89 -17.22 -15.61
C THR A 136 5.40 -17.13 -15.28
N ALA A 137 5.01 -16.25 -14.36
CA ALA A 137 3.63 -16.07 -13.93
C ALA A 137 2.87 -15.03 -14.76
N VAL A 138 1.58 -15.29 -14.98
CA VAL A 138 0.64 -14.30 -15.55
C VAL A 138 0.25 -13.26 -14.51
N LYS A 139 0.12 -12.00 -14.95
CA LYS A 139 -0.31 -10.86 -14.13
C LYS A 139 -1.47 -10.16 -14.81
N VAL A 140 -2.33 -9.53 -14.01
CA VAL A 140 -3.37 -8.63 -14.51
C VAL A 140 -2.69 -7.36 -15.01
N MET A 141 -3.01 -6.97 -16.25
CA MET A 141 -2.37 -5.86 -16.95
C MET A 141 -3.19 -4.56 -16.87
N ASN A 142 -4.46 -4.66 -16.52
CA ASN A 142 -5.40 -3.53 -16.40
C ASN A 142 -5.96 -3.43 -14.96
N LYS A 143 -6.79 -2.43 -14.67
CA LYS A 143 -7.43 -2.26 -13.35
C LYS A 143 -8.93 -2.56 -13.42
N PRO A 144 -9.38 -3.78 -13.04
CA PRO A 144 -10.79 -4.17 -13.12
C PRO A 144 -11.74 -3.19 -12.42
N SER A 145 -12.88 -2.88 -13.07
CA SER A 145 -13.81 -1.85 -12.56
C SER A 145 -14.47 -2.20 -11.23
N ASP A 146 -14.56 -3.48 -10.90
CA ASP A 146 -15.19 -3.96 -9.67
C ASP A 146 -14.19 -4.02 -8.50
N GLY A 147 -12.95 -3.54 -8.69
CA GLY A 147 -11.85 -3.62 -7.73
C GLY A 147 -11.17 -5.00 -7.69
N VAL A 148 -11.85 -6.03 -8.16
CA VAL A 148 -11.36 -7.41 -8.32
C VAL A 148 -11.69 -7.93 -9.72
N VAL A 149 -10.99 -8.98 -10.14
CA VAL A 149 -11.29 -9.69 -11.38
C VAL A 149 -12.64 -10.41 -11.23
N ARG A 150 -13.55 -10.18 -12.18
CA ARG A 150 -14.88 -10.83 -12.21
C ARG A 150 -14.78 -12.23 -12.80
N THR A 151 -15.58 -13.16 -12.27
CA THR A 151 -15.78 -14.47 -12.92
C THR A 151 -16.53 -14.29 -14.24
N VAL A 152 -15.94 -14.77 -15.35
CA VAL A 152 -16.51 -14.71 -16.69
C VAL A 152 -16.74 -16.12 -17.24
N ILE A 153 -17.69 -16.26 -18.17
CA ILE A 153 -18.09 -17.56 -18.73
C ILE A 153 -17.10 -18.11 -19.77
N ASN A 154 -16.33 -17.25 -20.42
CA ASN A 154 -15.32 -17.59 -21.41
C ASN A 154 -14.26 -16.48 -21.53
N GLY A 155 -13.16 -16.79 -22.21
CA GLY A 155 -12.08 -15.86 -22.52
C GLY A 155 -11.25 -16.36 -23.70
N ILE A 156 -10.37 -15.51 -24.22
CA ILE A 156 -9.47 -15.86 -25.33
C ILE A 156 -8.04 -15.90 -24.78
N GLY A 157 -7.41 -17.06 -24.91
CA GLY A 157 -5.99 -17.24 -24.59
C GLY A 157 -5.17 -17.29 -25.87
N VAL A 158 -4.09 -16.51 -25.90
CA VAL A 158 -3.04 -16.65 -26.92
C VAL A 158 -1.88 -17.38 -26.27
N PHE A 159 -1.58 -18.56 -26.78
CA PHE A 159 -0.48 -19.39 -26.31
C PHE A 159 0.56 -19.51 -27.42
N THR A 160 1.82 -19.31 -27.07
CA THR A 160 2.91 -19.69 -27.95
C THR A 160 3.16 -21.18 -27.82
N SER A 161 3.16 -21.89 -28.96
CA SER A 161 3.66 -23.28 -29.03
C SER A 161 5.13 -23.33 -29.44
N ALA A 162 5.79 -22.17 -29.54
CA ALA A 162 7.18 -22.11 -29.92
C ALA A 162 8.04 -22.73 -28.81
N PRO A 163 8.89 -23.72 -29.12
CA PRO A 163 9.72 -24.37 -28.11
C PRO A 163 10.70 -23.37 -27.48
N PRO A 164 11.13 -23.62 -26.23
CA PRO A 164 12.27 -22.93 -25.66
C PRO A 164 13.48 -22.99 -26.62
N ALA A 165 14.11 -21.85 -26.81
CA ALA A 165 15.29 -21.67 -27.64
C ALA A 165 16.43 -21.07 -26.82
N GLU A 166 17.53 -20.76 -27.48
CA GLU A 166 18.69 -20.14 -26.85
C GLU A 166 18.38 -18.74 -26.33
N LEU A 167 19.09 -18.35 -25.28
CA LEU A 167 19.06 -17.01 -24.69
C LEU A 167 19.41 -15.97 -25.75
N VAL A 168 18.58 -14.95 -25.92
CA VAL A 168 18.85 -13.83 -26.85
C VAL A 168 18.76 -12.46 -26.19
N GLY A 169 18.18 -12.38 -24.99
CA GLY A 169 17.99 -11.11 -24.32
C GLY A 169 17.96 -11.23 -22.80
N LEU A 170 18.37 -10.14 -22.15
CA LEU A 170 18.46 -10.01 -20.71
C LEU A 170 17.57 -8.86 -20.23
N ILE A 171 17.07 -8.97 -19.00
CA ILE A 171 16.30 -7.96 -18.30
C ILE A 171 16.90 -7.75 -16.91
N ILE A 172 17.39 -6.54 -16.63
CA ILE A 172 17.91 -6.21 -15.29
C ILE A 172 16.76 -5.85 -14.35
N GLU A 173 16.77 -6.48 -13.18
CA GLU A 173 15.90 -6.22 -12.05
C GLU A 173 16.67 -5.64 -10.86
N THR A 174 16.01 -4.76 -10.13
CA THR A 174 16.47 -4.18 -8.86
C THR A 174 15.23 -3.73 -8.10
N ASP A 175 15.28 -3.76 -6.78
CA ASP A 175 14.15 -3.39 -5.91
C ASP A 175 13.82 -1.90 -6.01
N ASP A 176 14.83 -1.06 -6.23
CA ASP A 176 14.70 0.38 -6.44
C ASP A 176 15.77 0.87 -7.42
N ARG A 177 15.40 1.79 -8.32
CA ARG A 177 16.35 2.48 -9.21
C ARG A 177 17.03 3.66 -8.54
N TYR A 178 16.47 4.16 -7.44
CA TYR A 178 17.09 5.16 -6.60
C TYR A 178 17.93 4.47 -5.52
N MET A 179 19.12 5.00 -5.29
CA MET A 179 19.99 4.55 -4.22
C MET A 179 20.89 5.67 -3.74
N PHE A 180 21.39 5.59 -2.51
CA PHE A 180 22.27 6.62 -1.97
C PHE A 180 23.74 6.30 -2.25
N THR A 181 24.57 7.33 -2.39
CA THR A 181 26.04 7.16 -2.35
C THR A 181 26.46 6.38 -1.12
N ASN A 182 27.38 5.43 -1.29
CA ASN A 182 27.92 4.51 -0.29
C ASN A 182 26.93 3.49 0.31
N THR A 183 25.71 3.40 -0.22
CA THR A 183 24.77 2.29 0.07
C THR A 183 24.85 1.20 -0.99
N THR A 184 24.42 0.00 -0.67
CA THR A 184 24.44 -1.16 -1.55
C THR A 184 23.08 -1.36 -2.24
N ARG A 185 23.12 -1.90 -3.47
CA ARG A 185 21.92 -2.37 -4.16
C ARG A 185 22.22 -3.62 -4.97
N ALA A 186 21.42 -4.65 -4.77
CA ALA A 186 21.51 -5.88 -5.54
C ALA A 186 20.79 -5.72 -6.88
N PHE A 187 21.42 -6.21 -7.94
CA PHE A 187 20.82 -6.34 -9.26
C PHE A 187 20.69 -7.80 -9.62
N ARG A 188 19.65 -8.16 -10.38
CA ARG A 188 19.45 -9.53 -10.90
C ARG A 188 19.15 -9.45 -12.38
N VAL A 189 19.36 -10.56 -13.09
CA VAL A 189 19.05 -10.67 -14.51
C VAL A 189 18.06 -11.80 -14.76
N LYS A 190 17.01 -11.50 -15.52
CA LYS A 190 16.15 -12.50 -16.17
C LYS A 190 16.52 -12.64 -17.63
N GLY A 191 16.34 -13.83 -18.19
CA GLY A 191 16.61 -14.12 -19.58
C GLY A 191 15.33 -14.34 -20.39
N TYR A 192 15.42 -14.16 -21.70
CA TYR A 192 14.41 -14.64 -22.63
C TYR A 192 15.03 -15.09 -23.97
N ASP A 193 14.34 -16.00 -24.64
CA ASP A 193 14.74 -16.53 -25.95
C ASP A 193 14.14 -15.74 -27.13
N LYS A 194 14.49 -16.11 -28.36
CA LYS A 194 13.95 -15.49 -29.59
C LYS A 194 12.43 -15.60 -29.75
N ASN A 195 11.80 -16.51 -29.00
CA ASN A 195 10.36 -16.75 -28.97
C ASN A 195 9.69 -16.07 -27.75
N LEU A 196 10.44 -15.26 -26.98
CA LEU A 196 10.00 -14.59 -25.76
C LEU A 196 9.59 -15.54 -24.62
N ASN A 197 10.12 -16.76 -24.62
CA ASN A 197 10.04 -17.65 -23.46
C ASN A 197 11.01 -17.17 -22.39
N PRO A 198 10.62 -17.17 -21.10
CA PRO A 198 11.52 -16.87 -20.00
C PRO A 198 12.61 -17.95 -19.91
N ILE A 199 13.84 -17.51 -19.68
CA ILE A 199 14.99 -18.37 -19.41
C ILE A 199 15.52 -18.03 -18.03
N GLU A 200 15.72 -19.07 -17.22
CA GLU A 200 16.46 -18.95 -15.98
C GLU A 200 17.94 -18.69 -16.27
N VAL A 201 18.46 -17.62 -15.67
CA VAL A 201 19.83 -17.15 -15.88
C VAL A 201 20.65 -17.47 -14.64
N ASP A 202 21.76 -18.17 -14.82
CA ASP A 202 22.78 -18.31 -13.78
C ASP A 202 23.39 -16.93 -13.49
N GLN A 203 23.10 -16.39 -12.31
CA GLN A 203 23.53 -15.05 -11.91
C GLN A 203 25.05 -14.93 -11.76
N SER A 204 25.76 -16.05 -11.56
CA SER A 204 27.23 -16.07 -11.43
C SER A 204 27.96 -15.79 -12.74
N LEU A 205 27.29 -15.97 -13.88
CA LEU A 205 27.83 -15.71 -15.21
C LEU A 205 27.63 -14.25 -15.66
N VAL A 206 26.89 -13.45 -14.90
CA VAL A 206 26.57 -12.07 -15.28
C VAL A 206 27.74 -11.15 -14.96
N GLU A 207 28.27 -10.51 -16.01
CA GLU A 207 29.24 -9.44 -15.87
C GLU A 207 28.53 -8.08 -15.71
N TRP A 208 28.91 -7.34 -14.68
CA TRP A 208 28.31 -6.04 -14.35
C TRP A 208 29.28 -4.89 -14.63
N SER A 209 28.76 -3.80 -15.19
CA SER A 209 29.50 -2.54 -15.31
C SER A 209 28.57 -1.34 -15.12
N VAL A 210 29.17 -0.19 -14.83
CA VAL A 210 28.45 1.08 -14.64
C VAL A 210 29.09 2.20 -15.45
N SER A 211 28.25 3.11 -15.95
CA SER A 211 28.64 4.37 -16.58
C SER A 211 27.82 5.53 -16.02
N GLY A 212 28.28 6.77 -16.17
CA GLY A 212 27.61 7.99 -15.67
C GLY A 212 27.88 8.30 -14.19
N VAL A 213 28.07 7.27 -13.37
CA VAL A 213 28.54 7.36 -11.97
C VAL A 213 29.72 6.42 -11.73
N LYS A 214 30.49 6.68 -10.68
CA LYS A 214 31.56 5.79 -10.19
C LYS A 214 31.05 4.91 -9.05
N GLY A 215 31.59 3.71 -8.96
CA GLY A 215 31.25 2.72 -7.93
C GLY A 215 31.91 1.38 -8.21
N THR A 216 31.66 0.43 -7.33
CA THR A 216 32.21 -0.93 -7.38
C THR A 216 31.10 -1.97 -7.31
N PHE A 217 31.27 -3.08 -8.02
CA PHE A 217 30.42 -4.26 -7.89
C PHE A 217 31.14 -5.32 -7.07
N GLU A 218 30.42 -5.94 -6.13
CA GLU A 218 30.80 -7.19 -5.48
C GLU A 218 29.74 -8.23 -5.82
N GLY A 219 30.09 -9.18 -6.69
CA GLY A 219 29.10 -10.04 -7.35
C GLY A 219 28.06 -9.20 -8.08
N ASN A 220 26.79 -9.32 -7.67
CA ASN A 220 25.66 -8.57 -8.23
C ASN A 220 25.27 -7.33 -7.40
N VAL A 221 26.04 -6.98 -6.38
CA VAL A 221 25.77 -5.87 -5.46
C VAL A 221 26.61 -4.66 -5.86
N PHE A 222 25.96 -3.55 -6.21
CA PHE A 222 26.61 -2.30 -6.57
C PHE A 222 26.72 -1.36 -5.38
N ARG A 223 27.88 -0.73 -5.19
CA ARG A 223 28.11 0.36 -4.24
C ARG A 223 28.66 1.61 -4.95
N PRO A 224 27.87 2.67 -5.14
CA PRO A 224 28.30 3.88 -5.82
C PRO A 224 29.09 4.80 -4.89
N SER A 225 30.15 5.41 -5.42
CA SER A 225 31.00 6.39 -4.72
C SER A 225 30.73 7.83 -5.11
N THR A 226 29.96 8.08 -6.18
CA THR A 226 29.54 9.41 -6.63
C THR A 226 28.04 9.45 -6.89
N TYR A 227 27.39 10.57 -6.57
CA TYR A 227 25.99 10.78 -6.90
C TYR A 227 25.82 11.30 -8.33
N GLY A 228 24.67 11.03 -8.94
CA GLY A 228 24.36 11.39 -10.32
C GLY A 228 23.56 10.30 -11.03
N GLU A 229 23.30 10.52 -12.31
CA GLU A 229 22.63 9.56 -13.17
C GLU A 229 23.62 8.51 -13.69
N GLY A 230 23.25 7.25 -13.55
CA GLY A 230 24.06 6.11 -13.94
C GLY A 230 23.33 5.15 -14.88
N THR A 231 24.09 4.32 -15.58
CA THR A 231 23.54 3.20 -16.34
C THR A 231 24.31 1.94 -15.95
N ILE A 232 23.59 0.99 -15.36
CA ILE A 232 24.08 -0.36 -15.10
C ILE A 232 23.95 -1.17 -16.38
N LYS A 233 25.02 -1.85 -16.78
CA LYS A 233 25.03 -2.82 -17.87
C LYS A 233 25.27 -4.21 -17.30
N ALA A 234 24.48 -5.17 -17.75
CA ALA A 234 24.66 -6.59 -17.49
C ALA A 234 24.96 -7.29 -18.81
N SER A 235 25.95 -8.18 -18.83
CA SER A 235 26.31 -8.99 -19.99
C SER A 235 26.54 -10.45 -19.64
N ILE A 236 26.18 -11.34 -20.58
CA ILE A 236 26.57 -12.75 -20.61
C ILE A 236 27.06 -13.02 -22.03
N GLY A 237 28.37 -13.21 -22.21
CA GLY A 237 28.99 -13.25 -23.54
C GLY A 237 28.65 -11.99 -24.34
N ASP A 238 28.12 -12.17 -25.55
CA ASP A 238 27.76 -11.05 -26.45
C ASP A 238 26.39 -10.42 -26.13
N ILE A 239 25.57 -11.06 -25.30
CA ILE A 239 24.24 -10.59 -24.96
C ILE A 239 24.37 -9.57 -23.83
N SER A 240 23.83 -8.37 -24.02
CA SER A 240 23.83 -7.36 -22.97
C SER A 240 22.55 -6.55 -22.93
N THR A 241 22.28 -5.98 -21.75
CA THR A 241 21.16 -5.07 -21.53
C THR A 241 21.60 -3.97 -20.56
N THR A 242 20.82 -2.90 -20.49
CA THR A 242 21.13 -1.76 -19.64
C THR A 242 19.93 -1.31 -18.83
N LYS A 243 20.18 -0.81 -17.62
CA LYS A 243 19.17 -0.18 -16.76
C LYS A 243 19.68 1.13 -16.21
N ARG A 244 18.89 2.18 -16.35
CA ARG A 244 19.20 3.49 -15.77
C ARG A 244 18.96 3.45 -14.26
N ILE A 245 19.88 4.05 -13.51
CA ILE A 245 19.81 4.22 -12.06
C ILE A 245 20.06 5.68 -11.70
N SER A 246 19.56 6.12 -10.55
CA SER A 246 19.85 7.44 -10.00
C SER A 246 20.49 7.30 -8.64
N VAL A 247 21.76 7.69 -8.55
CA VAL A 247 22.49 7.71 -7.30
C VAL A 247 22.27 9.07 -6.65
N LEU A 248 21.52 9.09 -5.56
CA LEU A 248 21.26 10.25 -4.73
C LEU A 248 22.49 10.59 -3.88
N SER A 249 22.70 11.88 -3.61
CA SER A 249 23.59 12.31 -2.53
C SER A 249 23.13 11.72 -1.20
N ARG A 250 24.03 11.60 -0.22
CA ARG A 250 23.74 11.12 1.15
C ARG A 250 22.39 11.59 1.71
N PRO A 251 21.66 10.73 2.45
CA PRO A 251 20.44 11.12 3.13
C PRO A 251 20.74 12.15 4.22
N VAL A 252 19.80 13.06 4.44
CA VAL A 252 19.77 14.00 5.58
C VAL A 252 18.76 13.60 6.64
N THR A 253 17.79 12.76 6.28
CA THR A 253 16.88 12.12 7.23
C THR A 253 16.75 10.63 6.93
N LEU A 254 16.44 9.87 7.98
CA LEU A 254 16.08 8.46 7.91
C LEU A 254 14.67 8.28 8.48
N THR A 255 13.94 7.30 7.98
CA THR A 255 12.63 6.91 8.52
C THR A 255 12.57 5.39 8.62
N LEU A 256 12.29 4.90 9.82
CA LEU A 256 12.03 3.49 10.10
C LEU A 256 10.54 3.19 9.90
N ASP A 257 10.23 2.01 9.38
CA ASP A 257 8.85 1.50 9.27
C ASP A 257 8.18 1.24 10.62
N THR A 258 8.98 1.06 11.68
CA THR A 258 8.52 0.76 13.04
C THR A 258 9.10 1.76 14.04
N LYS A 259 8.24 2.47 14.79
CA LYS A 259 8.64 3.43 15.84
C LYS A 259 8.61 2.89 17.26
N THR A 260 7.84 1.82 17.47
CA THR A 260 7.76 1.11 18.75
C THR A 260 7.71 -0.38 18.48
N LEU A 261 8.61 -1.12 19.12
CA LEU A 261 8.78 -2.55 18.96
C LEU A 261 8.63 -3.25 20.31
N LYS A 262 7.74 -4.24 20.37
CA LYS A 262 7.66 -5.20 21.48
C LYS A 262 8.04 -6.57 20.94
N LEU A 263 9.03 -7.20 21.57
CA LEU A 263 9.58 -8.46 21.08
C LEU A 263 9.93 -9.42 22.24
N PRO A 264 9.51 -10.70 22.24
CA PRO A 264 9.98 -11.68 23.20
C PRO A 264 11.47 -12.00 23.02
N VAL A 265 12.16 -12.44 24.08
CA VAL A 265 13.53 -12.98 23.99
C VAL A 265 13.61 -14.10 22.94
N GLY A 266 14.69 -14.10 22.16
CA GLY A 266 14.95 -15.07 21.10
C GLY A 266 14.25 -14.79 19.77
N LYS A 267 13.43 -13.74 19.68
CA LYS A 267 12.83 -13.29 18.41
C LYS A 267 13.63 -12.15 17.78
N SER A 268 13.49 -11.99 16.48
CA SER A 268 14.19 -10.96 15.70
C SER A 268 13.25 -10.15 14.79
N LYS A 269 13.66 -8.92 14.45
CA LYS A 269 12.93 -8.02 13.55
C LYS A 269 13.92 -7.29 12.61
N THR A 270 13.68 -7.39 11.32
CA THR A 270 14.33 -6.54 10.29
C THR A 270 13.51 -5.27 10.07
N PHE A 271 14.20 -4.14 9.95
CA PHE A 271 13.59 -2.84 9.67
C PHE A 271 13.59 -2.54 8.17
N ARG A 272 12.57 -1.81 7.72
CA ARG A 272 12.62 -1.14 6.41
C ARG A 272 12.96 0.32 6.62
N ILE A 273 14.01 0.79 5.95
CA ILE A 273 14.52 2.15 6.10
C ILE A 273 14.35 2.91 4.80
N ILE A 274 13.81 4.12 4.93
CA ILE A 274 13.73 5.09 3.84
C ILE A 274 14.65 6.26 4.20
N GLY A 275 15.65 6.51 3.36
CA GLY A 275 16.43 7.74 3.44
C GLY A 275 15.78 8.85 2.61
N THR A 276 15.96 10.11 3.01
CA THR A 276 15.59 11.28 2.21
C THR A 276 16.82 12.17 1.99
N ASN A 277 17.13 12.52 0.74
CA ASN A 277 18.25 13.41 0.42
C ASN A 277 17.88 14.90 0.64
N PRO A 278 18.83 15.85 0.59
CA PRO A 278 18.55 17.30 0.75
C PRO A 278 17.53 17.87 -0.24
N ARG A 279 17.25 17.17 -1.34
CA ARG A 279 16.29 17.57 -2.37
C ARG A 279 14.94 16.86 -2.22
N GLY A 280 14.70 16.13 -1.13
CA GLY A 280 13.45 15.42 -0.85
C GLY A 280 13.24 14.13 -1.64
N TYR A 281 14.24 13.65 -2.39
CA TYR A 281 14.16 12.34 -3.02
C TYR A 281 14.35 11.24 -1.99
N LYS A 282 13.50 10.22 -2.09
CA LYS A 282 13.49 9.07 -1.20
C LYS A 282 14.00 7.82 -1.89
N ALA A 283 14.73 6.99 -1.15
CA ALA A 283 15.09 5.65 -1.58
C ALA A 283 15.18 4.72 -0.37
N THR A 284 15.00 3.42 -0.62
CA THR A 284 15.27 2.41 0.42
C THR A 284 16.76 2.28 0.70
N ILE A 285 17.14 1.97 1.93
CA ILE A 285 18.53 1.69 2.32
C ILE A 285 18.57 0.27 2.88
N ASN A 286 19.56 -0.52 2.47
CA ASN A 286 19.75 -1.84 3.05
C ASN A 286 20.14 -1.67 4.52
N PRO A 287 19.49 -2.39 5.45
CA PRO A 287 19.80 -2.30 6.88
C PRO A 287 21.28 -2.50 7.21
N GLU A 288 21.99 -3.33 6.44
CA GLU A 288 23.43 -3.60 6.56
C GLU A 288 24.32 -2.38 6.22
N ASP A 289 23.81 -1.40 5.46
CA ASP A 289 24.56 -0.17 5.14
C ASP A 289 24.52 0.88 6.26
N LEU A 290 23.74 0.63 7.32
CA LEU A 290 23.52 1.57 8.41
C LEU A 290 24.38 1.20 9.62
N GLU A 291 24.76 2.23 10.38
CA GLU A 291 25.33 2.05 11.70
C GLU A 291 24.20 1.95 12.73
N TRP A 292 24.23 0.90 13.56
CA TRP A 292 23.21 0.60 14.55
C TRP A 292 23.75 0.71 15.97
N LYS A 293 22.94 1.27 16.87
CA LYS A 293 23.22 1.27 18.31
C LYS A 293 21.97 0.87 19.08
N VAL A 294 22.17 0.12 20.16
CA VAL A 294 21.10 -0.24 21.10
C VAL A 294 21.39 0.45 22.42
N SER A 295 20.43 1.25 22.88
CA SER A 295 20.48 1.93 24.17
C SER A 295 19.90 1.01 25.25
N GLY A 296 20.74 0.11 25.79
CA GLY A 296 20.41 -0.86 26.82
C GLY A 296 20.99 -2.25 26.54
N ASP A 297 21.00 -3.14 27.54
CA ASP A 297 21.47 -4.54 27.43
C ASP A 297 20.28 -5.51 27.28
N PHE A 298 19.54 -5.38 26.18
CA PHE A 298 18.36 -6.22 25.89
C PHE A 298 18.39 -6.89 24.52
N GLY A 299 19.37 -6.57 23.68
CA GLY A 299 19.52 -7.16 22.35
C GLY A 299 20.62 -6.49 21.53
N SER A 300 20.85 -7.02 20.34
CA SER A 300 21.85 -6.54 19.40
C SER A 300 21.26 -6.44 17.99
N VAL A 301 21.90 -5.65 17.12
CA VAL A 301 21.59 -5.61 15.69
C VAL A 301 22.75 -6.23 14.93
N VAL A 302 22.47 -7.32 14.20
CA VAL A 302 23.43 -8.02 13.35
C VAL A 302 22.83 -8.12 11.95
N ASP A 303 23.61 -7.80 10.93
CA ASP A 303 23.19 -7.75 9.53
C ASP A 303 21.87 -6.95 9.32
N GLY A 304 21.71 -5.89 10.12
CA GLY A 304 20.56 -5.00 10.11
C GLY A 304 19.23 -5.62 10.60
N ALA A 305 19.29 -6.77 11.26
CA ALA A 305 18.19 -7.37 12.01
C ALA A 305 18.43 -7.24 13.52
N PHE A 306 17.47 -6.68 14.26
CA PHE A 306 17.52 -6.64 15.71
C PHE A 306 17.08 -7.98 16.30
N THR A 307 17.84 -8.52 17.25
CA THR A 307 17.52 -9.75 17.99
C THR A 307 17.38 -9.43 19.46
N ALA A 308 16.25 -9.83 20.05
CA ALA A 308 15.99 -9.70 21.48
C ALA A 308 16.74 -10.79 22.25
N GLU A 309 17.59 -10.41 23.20
CA GLU A 309 18.47 -11.34 23.93
C GLU A 309 18.09 -11.45 25.41
N LYS A 310 17.69 -10.34 26.02
CA LYS A 310 17.36 -10.27 27.45
C LYS A 310 16.20 -9.31 27.68
N ARG A 311 15.45 -9.52 28.78
CA ARG A 311 14.40 -8.59 29.18
C ARG A 311 14.98 -7.21 29.47
N GLY A 312 14.41 -6.19 28.86
CA GLY A 312 14.78 -4.81 29.10
C GLY A 312 14.01 -3.87 28.19
N ALA A 313 14.19 -2.57 28.39
CA ALA A 313 13.58 -1.56 27.55
C ALA A 313 14.59 -0.45 27.26
N GLY A 314 14.44 0.17 26.09
CA GLY A 314 15.27 1.28 25.64
C GLY A 314 14.90 1.65 24.22
N TYR A 315 15.90 1.94 23.39
CA TYR A 315 15.69 2.25 21.98
C TYR A 315 16.83 1.74 21.10
N ILE A 316 16.53 1.64 19.81
CA ILE A 316 17.50 1.39 18.74
C ILE A 316 17.68 2.69 17.96
N GLU A 317 18.92 3.07 17.70
CA GLU A 317 19.33 4.14 16.80
C GLU A 317 19.81 3.52 15.49
N ALA A 318 19.24 3.96 14.37
CA ALA A 318 19.75 3.71 13.03
C ALA A 318 20.39 5.00 12.50
N SER A 319 21.58 4.90 11.91
CA SER A 319 22.36 6.06 11.52
C SER A 319 23.08 5.92 10.18
N PHE A 320 23.15 7.02 9.44
CA PHE A 320 23.93 7.15 8.21
C PHE A 320 24.51 8.56 8.10
N GLY A 321 25.81 8.72 8.35
CA GLY A 321 26.43 10.04 8.44
C GLY A 321 25.86 10.83 9.63
N ASP A 322 25.13 11.92 9.35
CA ASP A 322 24.48 12.78 10.37
C ASP A 322 22.99 12.47 10.54
N ALA A 323 22.39 11.70 9.61
CA ALA A 323 20.98 11.33 9.67
C ALA A 323 20.77 10.24 10.72
N ARG A 324 19.76 10.42 11.58
CA ARG A 324 19.41 9.52 12.69
C ARG A 324 17.91 9.23 12.69
N ALA A 325 17.55 7.99 13.01
CA ALA A 325 16.18 7.59 13.28
C ALA A 325 16.13 6.60 14.44
N TYR A 326 15.07 6.68 15.23
CA TYR A 326 14.96 5.92 16.47
C TYR A 326 13.70 5.04 16.52
N CYS A 327 13.81 3.93 17.24
CA CYS A 327 12.72 3.00 17.54
C CYS A 327 12.74 2.64 19.03
N ALA A 328 11.65 2.90 19.75
CA ALA A 328 11.52 2.46 21.15
C ALA A 328 11.33 0.94 21.20
N VAL A 329 12.04 0.25 22.10
CA VAL A 329 12.01 -1.21 22.18
C VAL A 329 11.75 -1.68 23.60
N SER A 330 10.83 -2.63 23.75
CA SER A 330 10.58 -3.37 24.99
C SER A 330 10.68 -4.87 24.72
N VAL A 331 11.60 -5.52 25.42
CA VAL A 331 11.86 -6.96 25.33
C VAL A 331 11.29 -7.65 26.55
N ALA A 332 10.41 -8.64 26.35
CA ALA A 332 9.81 -9.41 27.43
C ALA A 332 10.68 -10.59 27.88
N ALA A 333 10.61 -10.94 29.17
CA ALA A 333 10.93 -12.29 29.62
C ALA A 333 9.65 -13.03 29.99
N GLU A 334 9.75 -14.35 29.93
CA GLU A 334 8.80 -15.28 30.51
C GLU A 334 8.69 -15.02 32.04
N THR A 335 7.47 -14.95 32.54
CA THR A 335 7.17 -14.82 33.97
C THR A 335 6.09 -15.83 34.34
N THR A 336 6.26 -16.48 35.48
CA THR A 336 5.32 -17.47 36.01
C THR A 336 4.56 -16.86 37.18
N LYS A 337 3.23 -16.87 37.11
CA LYS A 337 2.34 -16.39 38.17
C LYS A 337 1.43 -17.51 38.65
N VAL A 338 1.44 -17.78 39.95
CA VAL A 338 0.46 -18.65 40.60
C VAL A 338 -0.90 -17.94 40.65
N ILE A 339 -1.94 -18.59 40.12
CA ILE A 339 -3.32 -18.08 40.09
C ILE A 339 -4.27 -18.84 41.02
N GLU A 340 -3.95 -20.09 41.39
CA GLU A 340 -4.69 -20.84 42.39
C GLU A 340 -3.72 -21.69 43.23
N ARG A 341 -3.88 -21.62 44.56
CA ARG A 341 -3.07 -22.33 45.56
C ARG A 341 -3.85 -23.42 46.29
N PHE A 342 -5.15 -23.54 46.03
CA PHE A 342 -5.99 -24.58 46.61
C PHE A 342 -6.12 -24.51 48.15
N GLU A 343 -6.11 -23.29 48.68
CA GLU A 343 -6.29 -23.00 50.11
C GLU A 343 -7.76 -22.95 50.54
N GLU A 344 -8.67 -22.82 49.57
CA GLU A 344 -10.12 -22.75 49.77
C GLU A 344 -10.82 -23.54 48.66
N LEU A 345 -11.98 -24.12 48.96
CA LEU A 345 -12.74 -24.89 47.98
C LEU A 345 -13.30 -23.97 46.91
N LYS A 346 -12.73 -24.06 45.70
CA LYS A 346 -13.20 -23.36 44.50
C LYS A 346 -13.45 -24.34 43.37
N GLY A 347 -14.66 -24.27 42.81
CA GLY A 347 -15.11 -25.19 41.79
C GLY A 347 -15.86 -26.39 42.36
N SER A 348 -16.15 -27.36 41.50
CA SER A 348 -16.91 -28.55 41.87
C SER A 348 -16.47 -29.77 41.07
N PHE A 349 -16.84 -30.95 41.56
CA PHE A 349 -16.70 -32.18 40.81
C PHE A 349 -17.75 -32.26 39.70
N GLN A 350 -17.35 -32.79 38.55
CA GLN A 350 -18.25 -33.30 37.52
C GLN A 350 -17.61 -34.55 36.93
N SER A 351 -18.41 -35.44 36.34
CA SER A 351 -17.91 -36.62 35.65
C SER A 351 -18.58 -36.87 34.30
N TYR A 352 -17.95 -37.70 33.47
CA TYR A 352 -18.54 -38.26 32.26
C TYR A 352 -18.17 -39.75 32.17
N PRO A 353 -19.13 -40.66 31.93
CA PRO A 353 -20.57 -40.45 32.09
C PRO A 353 -20.92 -39.95 33.49
N ALA A 354 -22.08 -39.33 33.69
CA ALA A 354 -22.49 -38.77 34.99
C ALA A 354 -22.63 -39.84 36.11
N THR A 355 -22.55 -41.12 35.76
CA THR A 355 -22.56 -42.27 36.69
C THR A 355 -21.19 -42.56 37.31
N ILE A 356 -20.11 -41.94 36.80
CA ILE A 356 -18.78 -42.12 37.37
C ILE A 356 -18.71 -41.44 38.74
N GLU A 357 -18.38 -42.24 39.74
CA GLU A 357 -18.21 -41.80 41.12
C GLU A 357 -16.86 -41.09 41.31
N GLY A 358 -16.86 -40.12 42.22
CA GLY A 358 -15.70 -39.29 42.53
C GLY A 358 -16.10 -38.03 43.26
N GLU A 359 -15.10 -37.27 43.67
CA GLU A 359 -15.30 -36.00 44.36
C GLU A 359 -14.13 -35.05 44.11
N TYR A 360 -14.38 -33.76 44.33
CA TYR A 360 -13.36 -32.72 44.34
C TYR A 360 -13.45 -31.96 45.65
N THR A 361 -12.38 -32.03 46.44
CA THR A 361 -12.31 -31.44 47.79
C THR A 361 -10.98 -30.71 47.98
N ILE A 362 -10.84 -30.02 49.11
CA ILE A 362 -9.55 -29.49 49.56
C ILE A 362 -9.03 -30.41 50.65
N SER A 363 -7.75 -30.79 50.58
CA SER A 363 -7.12 -31.75 51.48
C SER A 363 -5.75 -31.24 51.93
N ASP A 364 -5.38 -31.52 53.18
CA ASP A 364 -4.06 -31.24 53.74
C ASP A 364 -3.12 -32.45 53.71
N GLU A 365 -3.57 -33.59 53.16
CA GLU A 365 -2.83 -34.86 53.05
C GLU A 365 -1.59 -34.73 52.15
N GLN A 366 -1.73 -34.04 51.02
CA GLN A 366 -0.65 -33.73 50.07
C GLN A 366 -0.67 -32.23 49.77
N LYS A 367 0.51 -31.61 49.67
CA LYS A 367 0.67 -30.20 49.30
C LYS A 367 2.10 -29.91 48.82
N VAL A 368 2.22 -28.98 47.89
CA VAL A 368 3.49 -28.39 47.42
C VAL A 368 3.73 -27.07 48.14
N SER A 369 2.72 -26.22 48.23
CA SER A 369 2.79 -24.91 48.88
C SER A 369 1.61 -24.72 49.85
N GLY A 370 1.65 -23.65 50.65
CA GLY A 370 0.51 -23.30 51.51
C GLY A 370 0.14 -24.36 52.56
N LYS A 371 -1.16 -24.53 52.81
CA LYS A 371 -1.71 -25.44 53.82
C LYS A 371 -2.43 -26.65 53.23
N SER A 372 -2.88 -26.60 51.98
CA SER A 372 -3.70 -27.64 51.37
C SER A 372 -3.54 -27.71 49.85
N ALA A 373 -4.06 -28.79 49.24
CA ALA A 373 -4.14 -28.98 47.79
C ALA A 373 -5.57 -29.40 47.38
N GLY A 374 -5.90 -29.24 46.10
CA GLY A 374 -7.17 -29.71 45.53
C GLY A 374 -7.11 -31.20 45.27
N LYS A 375 -7.93 -32.01 45.94
CA LYS A 375 -7.98 -33.47 45.78
C LYS A 375 -9.11 -33.84 44.83
N LEU A 376 -8.77 -34.49 43.71
CA LEU A 376 -9.72 -35.07 42.76
C LEU A 376 -9.69 -36.60 42.90
N VAL A 377 -10.76 -37.15 43.45
CA VAL A 377 -10.99 -38.60 43.56
C VAL A 377 -11.80 -39.06 42.36
N TYR A 378 -11.44 -40.19 41.77
CA TYR A 378 -12.12 -40.77 40.62
C TYR A 378 -12.19 -42.29 40.71
N ASP A 379 -13.29 -42.86 40.20
CA ASP A 379 -13.45 -44.30 40.02
C ASP A 379 -13.87 -44.62 38.57
N PHE A 380 -12.91 -45.08 37.77
CA PHE A 380 -13.12 -45.55 36.41
C PHE A 380 -13.17 -47.09 36.34
N THR A 381 -13.50 -47.81 37.41
CA THR A 381 -13.64 -49.28 37.36
C THR A 381 -14.93 -49.74 36.65
N THR A 382 -15.87 -48.83 36.44
CA THR A 382 -17.13 -49.06 35.72
C THR A 382 -17.13 -48.36 34.35
N ASN A 383 -18.10 -48.68 33.48
CA ASN A 383 -18.31 -48.05 32.18
C ASN A 383 -17.07 -48.11 31.24
N THR A 384 -16.34 -49.23 31.27
CA THR A 384 -15.08 -49.45 30.51
C THR A 384 -15.27 -49.47 28.98
N ASP A 385 -16.50 -49.51 28.50
CA ASP A 385 -16.89 -49.48 27.09
C ASP A 385 -16.97 -48.06 26.50
N VAL A 386 -16.86 -47.02 27.34
CA VAL A 386 -16.91 -45.61 26.94
C VAL A 386 -15.76 -44.80 27.54
N THR A 387 -15.51 -43.61 26.99
CA THR A 387 -14.60 -42.64 27.59
C THR A 387 -15.09 -42.22 28.97
N ARG A 388 -14.18 -42.20 29.95
CA ARG A 388 -14.49 -41.83 31.34
C ARG A 388 -13.66 -40.63 31.76
N ALA A 389 -14.24 -39.67 32.45
CA ALA A 389 -13.54 -38.46 32.86
C ALA A 389 -14.03 -37.95 34.21
N ALA A 390 -13.09 -37.46 35.01
CA ALA A 390 -13.31 -36.79 36.28
C ALA A 390 -12.79 -35.36 36.16
N TYR A 391 -13.68 -34.38 36.36
CA TYR A 391 -13.42 -32.97 36.13
C TYR A 391 -13.36 -32.21 37.45
N TRP A 392 -12.32 -31.39 37.59
CA TRP A 392 -12.39 -30.18 38.40
C TRP A 392 -12.98 -29.05 37.53
N LEU A 393 -14.26 -28.74 37.78
CA LEU A 393 -14.99 -27.67 37.10
C LEU A 393 -14.73 -26.34 37.81
N LEU A 394 -14.19 -25.35 37.09
CA LEU A 394 -13.82 -24.06 37.67
C LEU A 394 -15.05 -23.15 37.89
N PRO A 395 -15.08 -22.35 38.96
CA PRO A 395 -16.21 -21.46 39.27
C PRO A 395 -16.30 -20.31 38.26
N GLU A 396 -17.47 -19.63 38.22
CA GLU A 396 -17.68 -18.38 37.48
C GLU A 396 -17.26 -18.38 36.00
N GLY A 397 -17.35 -19.54 35.34
CA GLY A 397 -16.99 -19.68 33.92
C GLY A 397 -15.48 -19.71 33.66
N GLY A 398 -14.65 -19.92 34.69
CA GLY A 398 -13.23 -20.22 34.54
C GLY A 398 -12.27 -19.05 34.75
N PHE A 399 -10.98 -19.35 34.94
CA PHE A 399 -9.93 -18.34 35.11
C PHE A 399 -9.56 -17.68 33.78
N VAL A 400 -9.50 -16.35 33.74
CA VAL A 400 -9.16 -15.57 32.55
C VAL A 400 -7.65 -15.58 32.30
N LEU A 401 -7.26 -15.82 31.06
CA LEU A 401 -5.88 -15.76 30.58
C LEU A 401 -5.62 -14.38 29.96
N ASP A 402 -4.49 -13.78 30.31
CA ASP A 402 -4.08 -12.51 29.71
C ASP A 402 -3.64 -12.71 28.25
N ALA A 403 -3.46 -11.60 27.53
CA ALA A 403 -3.13 -11.63 26.10
C ALA A 403 -1.74 -12.21 25.79
N TYR A 404 -0.86 -12.32 26.80
CA TYR A 404 0.53 -12.74 26.66
C TYR A 404 0.79 -14.12 27.28
N THR A 405 -0.24 -14.76 27.84
CA THR A 405 -0.16 -16.10 28.42
C THR A 405 -0.03 -17.14 27.31
N HIS A 406 1.05 -17.91 27.33
CA HIS A 406 1.34 -18.91 26.31
C HIS A 406 1.48 -20.33 26.89
N LYS A 407 1.55 -20.50 28.21
CA LYS A 407 1.38 -21.81 28.87
C LYS A 407 0.54 -21.74 30.13
N ILE A 408 -0.04 -22.88 30.49
CA ILE A 408 -0.60 -23.15 31.82
C ILE A 408 0.29 -24.23 32.45
N GLY A 409 0.65 -24.08 33.71
CA GLY A 409 1.38 -25.10 34.46
C GLY A 409 0.65 -25.49 35.74
N LEU A 410 0.86 -26.72 36.21
CA LEU A 410 0.20 -27.24 37.41
C LEU A 410 1.12 -28.24 38.12
N HIS A 411 1.20 -28.18 39.45
CA HIS A 411 1.76 -29.31 40.21
C HIS A 411 0.69 -30.37 40.42
N VAL A 412 1.04 -31.61 40.10
CA VAL A 412 0.12 -32.75 40.16
C VAL A 412 0.77 -33.87 40.95
N TYR A 413 0.17 -34.23 42.08
CA TYR A 413 0.47 -35.47 42.78
C TYR A 413 -0.34 -36.58 42.15
N ASN A 414 0.33 -37.65 41.75
CA ASN A 414 -0.31 -38.87 41.28
C ASN A 414 -0.02 -40.00 42.28
N ASP A 415 -1.05 -40.67 42.78
CA ASP A 415 -0.90 -41.73 43.80
C ASP A 415 -0.35 -43.04 43.22
N HIS A 416 -0.54 -43.29 41.93
CA HIS A 416 0.03 -44.43 41.21
C HIS A 416 0.07 -44.19 39.69
N GLU A 417 0.97 -44.85 38.96
CA GLU A 417 1.04 -44.72 37.50
C GLU A 417 -0.24 -45.22 36.81
N ASN A 418 -0.73 -44.48 35.81
CA ASN A 418 -1.88 -44.89 35.02
C ASN A 418 -1.85 -44.33 33.58
N SER A 419 -2.69 -44.91 32.71
CA SER A 419 -2.78 -44.58 31.29
C SER A 419 -3.65 -43.35 30.99
N GLY A 420 -4.18 -42.68 32.02
CA GLY A 420 -5.07 -41.54 31.87
C GLY A 420 -4.38 -40.30 31.31
N TRP A 421 -5.16 -39.45 30.64
CA TRP A 421 -4.72 -38.18 30.08
C TRP A 421 -5.14 -37.04 30.99
N LEU A 422 -4.17 -36.23 31.43
CA LEU A 422 -4.43 -35.01 32.18
C LEU A 422 -4.57 -33.82 31.22
N ARG A 423 -5.70 -33.13 31.28
CA ARG A 423 -6.10 -32.12 30.29
C ARG A 423 -6.68 -30.86 30.91
N ALA A 424 -6.66 -29.78 30.14
CA ALA A 424 -7.53 -28.63 30.35
C ALA A 424 -8.43 -28.38 29.13
N GLU A 425 -9.67 -27.99 29.39
CA GLU A 425 -10.55 -27.39 28.38
C GLU A 425 -10.58 -25.88 28.59
N LEU A 426 -10.42 -25.13 27.51
CA LEU A 426 -10.47 -23.68 27.47
C LEU A 426 -11.61 -23.20 26.58
N VAL A 427 -12.09 -21.98 26.83
CA VAL A 427 -12.95 -21.23 25.91
C VAL A 427 -12.14 -20.07 25.35
N ASP A 428 -11.96 -20.01 24.03
CA ASP A 428 -11.19 -18.96 23.34
C ASP A 428 -12.01 -17.67 23.13
N ALA A 429 -11.37 -16.64 22.56
CA ALA A 429 -12.01 -15.36 22.31
C ALA A 429 -13.20 -15.40 21.32
N ASP A 430 -13.31 -16.44 20.48
CA ASP A 430 -14.45 -16.66 19.59
C ASP A 430 -15.59 -17.44 20.29
N GLY A 431 -15.41 -17.83 21.55
CA GLY A 431 -16.33 -18.68 22.31
C GLY A 431 -16.21 -20.17 21.98
N LYS A 432 -15.14 -20.60 21.29
CA LYS A 432 -14.94 -22.02 20.93
C LYS A 432 -14.19 -22.76 22.03
N ARG A 433 -14.56 -24.03 22.23
CA ARG A 433 -13.86 -24.92 23.15
C ARG A 433 -12.56 -25.42 22.52
N GLN A 434 -11.47 -25.29 23.27
CA GLN A 434 -10.13 -25.75 22.93
C GLN A 434 -9.67 -26.73 24.01
N VAL A 435 -8.92 -27.76 23.65
CA VAL A 435 -8.39 -28.74 24.61
C VAL A 435 -6.87 -28.75 24.51
N VAL A 436 -6.20 -28.73 25.66
CA VAL A 436 -4.76 -28.87 25.76
C VAL A 436 -4.40 -30.02 26.70
N ASP A 437 -3.34 -30.74 26.37
CA ASP A 437 -2.85 -31.88 27.14
C ASP A 437 -1.70 -31.40 28.04
N PHE A 438 -1.79 -31.67 29.35
CA PHE A 438 -0.63 -31.58 30.26
C PHE A 438 0.20 -32.86 30.18
N ALA A 439 -0.47 -34.01 30.09
CA ALA A 439 0.16 -35.32 29.93
C ALA A 439 -0.81 -36.28 29.23
N ARG A 440 -0.28 -37.15 28.35
CA ARG A 440 -1.05 -38.23 27.68
C ARG A 440 -0.82 -39.61 28.31
N VAL A 441 -0.10 -39.64 29.42
CA VAL A 441 0.11 -40.80 30.29
C VAL A 441 0.60 -40.24 31.61
N MET A 442 0.17 -40.81 32.74
CA MET A 442 0.67 -40.43 34.05
C MET A 442 1.69 -41.47 34.54
N ASP A 443 2.88 -41.38 33.95
CA ASP A 443 4.04 -42.27 34.18
C ASP A 443 4.87 -41.90 35.42
N TRP A 444 4.24 -41.29 36.42
CA TRP A 444 4.92 -40.88 37.65
C TRP A 444 4.06 -41.16 38.88
N VAL A 445 4.73 -41.33 40.01
CA VAL A 445 4.13 -41.36 41.35
C VAL A 445 4.69 -40.19 42.15
N GLY A 446 3.86 -39.52 42.93
CA GLY A 446 4.21 -38.33 43.67
C GLY A 446 4.01 -37.03 42.87
N TRP A 447 4.64 -35.94 43.33
CA TRP A 447 4.51 -34.62 42.71
C TRP A 447 5.33 -34.48 41.43
N LYS A 448 4.69 -33.94 40.39
CA LYS A 448 5.34 -33.51 39.14
C LYS A 448 4.75 -32.18 38.70
N TYR A 449 5.59 -31.25 38.27
CA TYR A 449 5.14 -30.04 37.57
C TYR A 449 4.92 -30.37 36.09
N VAL A 450 3.74 -30.06 35.57
CA VAL A 450 3.36 -30.29 34.17
C VAL A 450 2.90 -28.99 33.52
N GLU A 451 3.20 -28.83 32.23
CA GLU A 451 2.83 -27.65 31.44
C GLU A 451 2.03 -28.04 30.20
N ALA A 452 1.13 -27.15 29.78
CA ALA A 452 0.42 -27.25 28.51
C ALA A 452 0.60 -25.96 27.69
N SER A 453 1.00 -26.10 26.42
CA SER A 453 1.11 -24.97 25.49
C SER A 453 -0.27 -24.45 25.08
N LEU A 454 -0.39 -23.13 24.95
CA LEU A 454 -1.58 -22.43 24.46
C LEU A 454 -1.41 -21.90 23.02
N ASP A 455 -0.40 -22.38 22.30
CA ASP A 455 -0.15 -21.99 20.92
C ASP A 455 -1.38 -22.24 20.04
N GLY A 456 -1.72 -21.25 19.21
CA GLY A 456 -2.90 -21.30 18.34
C GLY A 456 -4.24 -20.98 19.03
N ILE A 457 -4.28 -20.80 20.36
CA ILE A 457 -5.50 -20.43 21.09
C ILE A 457 -5.65 -18.90 21.13
N LYS A 458 -6.73 -18.39 20.54
CA LYS A 458 -7.08 -16.96 20.53
C LYS A 458 -7.34 -16.43 21.95
N LYS A 459 -6.75 -15.28 22.27
CA LYS A 459 -6.87 -14.60 23.57
C LYS A 459 -7.79 -13.36 23.48
N PRO A 460 -8.43 -12.93 24.58
CA PRO A 460 -8.43 -13.57 25.91
C PRO A 460 -9.16 -14.91 25.86
N ALA A 461 -8.62 -15.89 26.58
CA ALA A 461 -9.23 -17.22 26.73
C ALA A 461 -9.50 -17.48 28.22
N ARG A 462 -10.32 -18.49 28.53
CA ARG A 462 -10.61 -18.87 29.92
C ARG A 462 -10.38 -20.36 30.13
N ILE A 463 -9.71 -20.74 31.21
CA ILE A 463 -9.60 -22.15 31.62
C ILE A 463 -10.95 -22.55 32.19
N HIS A 464 -11.66 -23.47 31.54
CA HIS A 464 -13.01 -23.88 31.95
C HIS A 464 -12.99 -25.03 32.95
N ARG A 465 -12.12 -26.03 32.73
CA ARG A 465 -11.99 -27.22 33.59
C ARG A 465 -10.65 -27.90 33.37
N ILE A 466 -10.14 -28.53 34.43
CA ILE A 466 -8.96 -29.42 34.40
C ILE A 466 -9.45 -30.81 34.78
N TYR A 467 -9.01 -31.84 34.07
CA TYR A 467 -9.60 -33.16 34.21
C TYR A 467 -8.67 -34.30 33.83
N LEU A 468 -8.90 -35.43 34.47
CA LEU A 468 -8.36 -36.71 34.07
C LEU A 468 -9.37 -37.39 33.14
N VAL A 469 -8.91 -37.92 32.00
CA VAL A 469 -9.73 -38.72 31.09
C VAL A 469 -9.07 -40.05 30.76
N GLN A 470 -9.84 -41.12 30.84
CA GLN A 470 -9.47 -42.46 30.44
C GLN A 470 -10.22 -42.81 29.14
N VAL A 471 -9.45 -43.02 28.06
CA VAL A 471 -9.97 -43.32 26.71
C VAL A 471 -9.82 -44.79 26.33
N ASN A 472 -8.96 -45.53 27.03
CA ASN A 472 -8.78 -46.96 26.88
C ASN A 472 -9.68 -47.69 27.87
N PRO A 473 -9.95 -49.00 27.74
CA PRO A 473 -10.85 -49.75 28.64
C PRO A 473 -10.22 -50.11 30.01
N ASP A 474 -9.04 -49.57 30.33
CA ASP A 474 -8.34 -49.85 31.59
C ASP A 474 -9.23 -49.48 32.78
N MET A 475 -9.26 -50.37 33.79
CA MET A 475 -9.91 -50.11 35.07
C MET A 475 -8.91 -49.39 35.96
N ASP A 476 -9.33 -48.25 36.49
CA ASP A 476 -8.46 -47.37 37.25
C ASP A 476 -9.27 -46.58 38.27
N ALA A 477 -8.74 -46.38 39.47
CA ALA A 477 -9.36 -45.57 40.51
C ALA A 477 -8.28 -45.06 41.46
N GLY A 478 -8.40 -43.79 41.84
CA GLY A 478 -7.36 -43.15 42.65
C GLY A 478 -7.66 -41.71 42.98
N SER A 479 -6.62 -41.01 43.42
CA SER A 479 -6.67 -39.60 43.79
C SER A 479 -5.53 -38.82 43.14
N LEU A 480 -5.88 -37.72 42.48
CA LEU A 480 -4.93 -36.69 42.07
C LEU A 480 -4.99 -35.52 43.06
N TYR A 481 -3.83 -34.91 43.35
CA TYR A 481 -3.80 -33.63 44.06
C TYR A 481 -3.23 -32.56 43.16
N PHE A 482 -3.89 -31.41 43.12
CA PHE A 482 -3.53 -30.25 42.32
C PHE A 482 -3.07 -29.13 43.26
N ASP A 483 -1.90 -28.56 42.98
CA ASP A 483 -1.36 -27.41 43.71
C ASP A 483 -0.65 -26.44 42.75
N ASP A 484 -0.57 -25.18 43.14
CA ASP A 484 0.07 -24.08 42.39
C ASP A 484 -0.28 -24.09 40.89
N LEU A 485 -1.56 -23.84 40.54
CA LEU A 485 -1.95 -23.59 39.16
C LEU A 485 -1.31 -22.27 38.70
N THR A 486 -0.52 -22.32 37.64
CA THR A 486 0.31 -21.23 37.17
C THR A 486 -0.01 -20.82 35.75
N LEU A 487 0.13 -19.53 35.47
CA LEU A 487 0.13 -18.96 34.12
C LEU A 487 1.55 -18.50 33.77
N VAL A 488 1.99 -18.84 32.57
CA VAL A 488 3.29 -18.44 32.02
C VAL A 488 3.05 -17.42 30.91
N SER A 489 3.50 -16.18 31.13
CA SER A 489 3.24 -15.04 30.26
C SER A 489 4.50 -14.24 29.95
N ASP A 490 4.55 -13.63 28.76
CA ASP A 490 5.58 -12.65 28.40
C ASP A 490 5.32 -11.30 29.09
N SER A 491 6.23 -10.89 30.00
CA SER A 491 6.15 -9.61 30.70
C SER A 491 7.05 -8.55 30.08
N TYR A 492 6.43 -7.60 29.37
CA TYR A 492 7.10 -6.45 28.78
C TYR A 492 7.36 -5.34 29.80
N PRO A 493 8.60 -4.88 30.00
CA PRO A 493 8.86 -3.65 30.75
C PRO A 493 8.18 -2.44 30.11
N SER A 494 7.75 -1.48 30.93
CA SER A 494 7.16 -0.22 30.46
C SER A 494 8.19 0.58 29.66
N LEU A 495 7.71 1.29 28.63
CA LEU A 495 8.49 2.30 27.90
C LEU A 495 8.36 3.68 28.52
N GLU A 496 7.51 3.85 29.53
CA GLU A 496 7.36 5.12 30.25
C GLU A 496 8.67 5.50 30.96
N GLY A 497 9.08 6.76 30.81
CA GLY A 497 10.33 7.27 31.36
C GLY A 497 11.57 7.04 30.49
N ILE A 498 11.44 6.37 29.34
CA ILE A 498 12.54 6.24 28.38
C ILE A 498 12.54 7.45 27.46
N GLU A 499 13.57 8.29 27.59
CA GLU A 499 13.81 9.42 26.70
C GLU A 499 14.39 8.92 25.37
N VAL A 500 13.50 8.67 24.40
CA VAL A 500 13.89 8.34 23.03
C VAL A 500 14.17 9.65 22.28
N PRO A 501 15.36 9.82 21.68
CA PRO A 501 15.67 11.01 20.90
C PRO A 501 14.73 11.16 19.69
N GLU A 502 14.56 12.40 19.22
CA GLU A 502 13.82 12.66 17.98
C GLU A 502 14.68 12.32 16.75
N ASP A 503 14.02 11.83 15.70
CA ASP A 503 14.64 11.67 14.39
C ASP A 503 15.23 13.00 13.89
N THR A 504 16.27 12.93 13.05
CA THR A 504 16.77 14.12 12.37
C THR A 504 15.67 14.76 11.53
N PRO A 505 15.26 16.01 11.82
CA PRO A 505 14.19 16.66 11.07
C PRO A 505 14.66 17.03 9.66
N PHE A 506 13.73 16.98 8.70
CA PHE A 506 14.01 17.45 7.34
C PHE A 506 14.04 18.98 7.31
N ILE A 507 15.11 19.56 6.79
CA ILE A 507 15.26 21.01 6.61
C ILE A 507 15.47 21.29 5.12
N ASP A 508 14.58 22.09 4.52
CA ASP A 508 14.77 22.58 3.15
C ASP A 508 15.74 23.77 3.14
N GLU A 509 16.96 23.56 2.63
CA GLU A 509 17.99 24.60 2.53
C GLU A 509 17.58 25.81 1.67
N ALA A 510 16.53 25.69 0.84
CA ALA A 510 15.97 26.80 0.08
C ALA A 510 15.12 27.74 0.93
N ASN A 511 14.69 27.32 2.13
CA ASN A 511 13.95 28.16 3.08
C ASN A 511 14.90 29.13 3.79
N LYS A 512 15.41 30.10 3.05
CA LYS A 512 16.36 31.09 3.56
C LYS A 512 16.16 32.45 2.91
N ALA A 513 16.31 33.49 3.73
CA ALA A 513 16.38 34.85 3.24
C ALA A 513 17.72 35.06 2.53
N VAL A 514 17.68 35.64 1.32
CA VAL A 514 18.89 35.97 0.56
C VAL A 514 18.92 37.45 0.22
N SER A 515 20.12 38.04 0.17
CA SER A 515 20.30 39.40 -0.34
C SER A 515 19.89 39.48 -1.82
N PHE A 516 19.23 40.57 -2.20
CA PHE A 516 18.77 40.80 -3.56
C PHE A 516 19.03 42.25 -3.92
N LYS A 517 19.93 42.47 -4.89
CA LYS A 517 20.36 43.80 -5.32
C LYS A 517 19.46 44.39 -6.43
N GLY A 518 18.40 43.67 -6.82
CA GLY A 518 17.50 44.01 -7.92
C GLY A 518 17.41 42.91 -8.97
N ALA A 519 16.44 43.02 -9.87
CA ALA A 519 16.28 42.09 -10.97
C ALA A 519 17.38 42.24 -12.03
N THR A 520 17.82 41.09 -12.57
CA THR A 520 18.75 40.98 -13.72
C THR A 520 18.06 40.21 -14.85
N GLY A 521 18.78 39.79 -15.89
CA GLY A 521 18.24 38.92 -16.95
C GLY A 521 17.67 37.59 -16.42
N ASP A 522 18.22 37.07 -15.32
CA ASP A 522 17.92 35.75 -14.76
C ASP A 522 17.66 35.75 -13.24
N SER A 523 17.66 36.93 -12.60
CA SER A 523 17.33 37.12 -11.18
C SER A 523 16.10 38.00 -11.02
N PHE A 524 15.16 37.60 -10.17
CA PHE A 524 13.96 38.38 -9.83
C PHE A 524 13.27 37.84 -8.57
N ARG A 525 12.29 38.58 -8.05
CA ARG A 525 11.43 38.16 -6.94
C ARG A 525 9.95 38.16 -7.32
N PHE A 526 9.21 37.25 -6.72
CA PHE A 526 7.76 37.28 -6.78
C PHE A 526 7.14 36.90 -5.44
N GLY A 527 5.93 37.38 -5.23
CA GLY A 527 5.17 37.17 -4.00
C GLY A 527 3.93 36.34 -4.28
N VAL A 528 3.64 35.35 -3.45
CA VAL A 528 2.41 34.54 -3.54
C VAL A 528 1.61 34.68 -2.26
N MET A 529 0.36 35.12 -2.37
CA MET A 529 -0.57 35.21 -1.24
C MET A 529 -1.76 34.28 -1.44
N GLY A 530 -2.24 33.71 -0.33
CA GLY A 530 -3.44 32.88 -0.34
C GLY A 530 -4.72 33.70 -0.11
N GLN A 531 -5.80 33.39 -0.83
CA GLN A 531 -7.11 34.00 -0.66
C GLN A 531 -8.24 33.08 -1.15
N SER A 532 -9.18 32.68 -0.30
CA SER A 532 -10.37 31.91 -0.65
C SER A 532 -11.66 32.75 -0.68
N ARG A 533 -11.62 33.98 -0.17
CA ARG A 533 -12.76 34.92 -0.16
C ARG A 533 -12.29 36.37 -0.16
N GLU A 534 -13.17 37.29 -0.53
CA GLU A 534 -12.90 38.74 -0.39
C GLU A 534 -12.70 39.16 1.09
N PRO A 535 -11.94 40.24 1.36
CA PRO A 535 -11.66 40.71 2.71
C PRO A 535 -12.91 41.31 3.36
N GLN A 536 -13.24 40.86 4.57
CA GLN A 536 -14.49 41.17 5.26
C GLN A 536 -14.38 42.34 6.25
N ASN A 537 -13.20 42.55 6.83
CA ASN A 537 -12.96 43.58 7.85
C ASN A 537 -11.82 44.53 7.43
N ASP A 538 -11.64 45.62 8.18
CA ASP A 538 -10.65 46.66 7.86
C ASP A 538 -9.20 46.18 7.95
N VAL A 539 -8.92 45.18 8.80
CA VAL A 539 -7.59 44.58 8.92
C VAL A 539 -7.27 43.80 7.64
N GLU A 540 -8.17 42.93 7.19
CA GLU A 540 -8.01 42.16 5.96
C GLU A 540 -7.91 43.08 4.73
N LYS A 541 -8.75 44.11 4.63
CA LYS A 541 -8.68 45.10 3.54
C LYS A 541 -7.33 45.83 3.51
N ARG A 542 -6.80 46.18 4.68
CA ARG A 542 -5.48 46.79 4.82
C ARG A 542 -4.37 45.83 4.37
N LEU A 543 -4.41 44.58 4.82
CA LEU A 543 -3.42 43.56 4.43
C LEU A 543 -3.39 43.34 2.91
N VAL A 544 -4.56 43.21 2.28
CA VAL A 544 -4.69 43.10 0.82
C VAL A 544 -4.05 44.29 0.11
N LYS A 545 -4.35 45.52 0.56
CA LYS A 545 -3.76 46.74 0.00
C LYS A 545 -2.23 46.77 0.17
N VAL A 546 -1.73 46.40 1.35
CA VAL A 546 -0.28 46.38 1.64
C VAL A 546 0.43 45.37 0.74
N PHE A 547 -0.14 44.18 0.53
CA PHE A 547 0.44 43.19 -0.39
C PHE A 547 0.45 43.71 -1.84
N ALA A 548 -0.64 44.29 -2.33
CA ALA A 548 -0.71 44.85 -3.68
C ALA A 548 0.30 46.00 -3.89
N ASP A 549 0.46 46.88 -2.89
CA ASP A 549 1.47 47.93 -2.89
C ASP A 549 2.90 47.36 -2.89
N LYS A 550 3.14 46.27 -2.16
CA LYS A 550 4.43 45.58 -2.14
C LYS A 550 4.77 44.99 -3.50
N VAL A 551 3.84 44.30 -4.14
CA VAL A 551 4.04 43.76 -5.48
C VAL A 551 4.39 44.89 -6.45
N THR A 552 3.62 45.98 -6.41
CA THR A 552 3.82 47.15 -7.29
C THR A 552 5.21 47.78 -7.11
N LYS A 553 5.66 47.96 -5.86
CA LYS A 553 6.87 48.72 -5.53
C LYS A 553 8.15 47.89 -5.56
N TYR A 554 8.10 46.62 -5.13
CA TYR A 554 9.31 45.87 -4.75
C TYR A 554 9.46 44.51 -5.42
N LEU A 555 8.44 43.99 -6.10
CA LEU A 555 8.47 42.67 -6.74
C LEU A 555 8.30 42.79 -8.26
N GLU A 556 8.68 41.73 -8.97
CA GLU A 556 8.59 41.66 -10.43
C GLU A 556 7.32 40.96 -10.90
N VAL A 557 6.80 40.02 -10.10
CA VAL A 557 5.54 39.31 -10.37
C VAL A 557 4.75 39.19 -9.06
N GLY A 558 3.44 39.36 -9.12
CA GLY A 558 2.52 39.00 -8.03
C GLY A 558 1.80 37.70 -8.34
N ALA A 559 1.42 36.94 -7.33
CA ALA A 559 0.53 35.80 -7.50
C ALA A 559 -0.46 35.65 -6.35
N VAL A 560 -1.64 35.16 -6.66
CA VAL A 560 -2.71 34.86 -5.71
C VAL A 560 -3.29 33.49 -6.02
N VAL A 561 -3.46 32.67 -4.98
CA VAL A 561 -4.00 31.30 -5.06
C VAL A 561 -5.20 31.13 -4.13
N GLY A 562 -6.14 30.29 -4.51
CA GLY A 562 -7.35 29.96 -3.76
C GLY A 562 -8.61 30.08 -4.60
N SER A 563 -9.76 29.68 -4.05
CA SER A 563 -11.03 29.50 -4.76
C SER A 563 -11.92 30.75 -4.85
N GLY A 564 -11.43 31.91 -4.36
CA GLY A 564 -12.20 33.14 -4.23
C GLY A 564 -11.85 34.19 -5.30
N SER A 565 -12.65 35.25 -5.39
CA SER A 565 -12.26 36.42 -6.19
C SER A 565 -10.96 37.03 -5.65
N HIS A 566 -10.07 37.39 -6.57
CA HIS A 566 -8.80 38.06 -6.28
C HIS A 566 -8.78 39.51 -6.73
N GLU A 567 -9.92 40.08 -7.13
CA GLU A 567 -10.01 41.43 -7.70
C GLU A 567 -9.47 42.50 -6.75
N SER A 568 -9.70 42.35 -5.44
CA SER A 568 -9.18 43.28 -4.44
C SER A 568 -7.64 43.36 -4.40
N ILE A 569 -6.94 42.30 -4.80
CA ILE A 569 -5.48 42.28 -4.93
C ILE A 569 -5.07 42.66 -6.35
N THR A 570 -5.62 41.98 -7.37
CA THR A 570 -5.21 42.15 -8.77
C THR A 570 -5.46 43.57 -9.26
N GLY A 571 -6.58 44.20 -8.88
CA GLY A 571 -6.89 45.59 -9.20
C GLY A 571 -6.03 46.61 -8.45
N GLY A 572 -5.42 46.22 -7.33
CA GLY A 572 -4.50 47.05 -6.56
C GLY A 572 -3.07 47.08 -7.11
N VAL A 573 -2.67 46.05 -7.86
CA VAL A 573 -1.31 45.92 -8.42
C VAL A 573 -1.21 46.75 -9.70
N LYS A 574 -0.19 47.62 -9.78
CA LYS A 574 0.03 48.50 -10.95
C LYS A 574 1.30 48.13 -11.71
N ASN A 575 1.20 48.08 -13.04
CA ASN A 575 2.34 47.91 -13.96
C ASN A 575 3.20 46.67 -13.71
N LYS A 576 2.63 45.61 -13.13
CA LYS A 576 3.30 44.32 -12.87
C LYS A 576 2.40 43.17 -13.33
N PRO A 577 2.97 42.08 -13.85
CA PRO A 577 2.22 40.87 -14.12
C PRO A 577 1.70 40.25 -12.80
N VAL A 578 0.46 39.77 -12.84
CA VAL A 578 -0.16 39.05 -11.72
C VAL A 578 -0.72 37.72 -12.20
N ILE A 579 -0.37 36.64 -11.52
CA ILE A 579 -0.93 35.30 -11.74
C ILE A 579 -1.99 35.05 -10.67
N ALA A 580 -3.25 34.93 -11.06
CA ALA A 580 -4.34 34.75 -10.11
C ALA A 580 -5.19 33.55 -10.53
N THR A 581 -5.45 32.60 -9.62
CA THR A 581 -6.28 31.42 -9.90
C THR A 581 -7.66 31.83 -10.43
N HIS A 582 -8.19 32.97 -9.95
CA HIS A 582 -9.35 33.68 -10.51
C HIS A 582 -8.99 35.10 -10.98
N SER A 583 -9.42 35.49 -12.19
CA SER A 583 -8.99 36.74 -12.82
C SER A 583 -10.04 37.88 -12.85
N VAL A 584 -11.33 37.67 -12.56
CA VAL A 584 -12.38 38.71 -12.43
C VAL A 584 -13.69 38.20 -11.76
N ASP A 585 -14.47 39.12 -11.16
CA ASP A 585 -15.81 39.06 -10.51
C ASP A 585 -16.58 37.71 -10.49
N LEU A 586 -17.03 37.30 -9.30
CA LEU A 586 -17.87 36.12 -8.99
C LEU A 586 -19.23 36.06 -9.72
N LYS A 587 -19.62 37.11 -10.45
CA LYS A 587 -20.80 37.09 -11.33
C LYS A 587 -20.51 36.58 -12.75
N SER A 588 -19.23 36.38 -13.11
CA SER A 588 -18.87 35.83 -14.41
C SER A 588 -18.92 34.30 -14.38
N THR A 589 -19.83 33.71 -15.14
CA THR A 589 -19.86 32.26 -15.45
C THR A 589 -18.96 31.90 -16.64
N ARG A 590 -18.16 32.84 -17.14
CA ARG A 590 -17.34 32.62 -18.33
C ARG A 590 -16.17 31.72 -17.98
N ALA A 591 -16.09 30.58 -18.67
CA ALA A 591 -14.98 29.63 -18.54
C ALA A 591 -13.59 30.26 -18.76
N THR A 592 -13.52 31.40 -19.45
CA THR A 592 -12.29 32.16 -19.72
C THR A 592 -11.58 32.65 -18.46
N ASP A 593 -12.30 32.86 -17.35
CA ASP A 593 -11.75 33.53 -16.16
C ASP A 593 -11.02 32.56 -15.22
N TYR A 594 -11.29 31.26 -15.40
CA TYR A 594 -10.69 30.12 -14.70
C TYR A 594 -9.66 29.38 -15.55
N ALA A 595 -9.55 29.76 -16.82
CA ALA A 595 -8.86 28.98 -17.83
C ALA A 595 -7.39 28.80 -17.49
N TYR A 596 -6.90 27.58 -17.73
CA TYR A 596 -5.49 27.24 -17.82
C TYR A 596 -4.72 28.33 -18.57
N SER A 597 -3.59 28.79 -18.02
CA SER A 597 -2.75 29.78 -18.69
C SER A 597 -1.27 29.58 -18.39
N VAL A 598 -0.43 30.01 -19.33
CA VAL A 598 1.02 29.96 -19.21
C VAL A 598 1.58 31.35 -19.45
N THR A 599 2.45 31.79 -18.56
CA THR A 599 3.18 33.06 -18.67
C THR A 599 4.67 32.80 -18.48
N ASP A 600 5.49 33.15 -19.46
CA ASP A 600 6.94 33.10 -19.31
C ASP A 600 7.45 34.46 -18.83
N PHE A 601 8.31 34.45 -17.82
CA PHE A 601 9.00 35.63 -17.32
C PHE A 601 10.46 35.30 -17.06
N LYS A 602 11.35 35.99 -17.78
CA LYS A 602 12.81 35.73 -17.76
C LYS A 602 13.10 34.25 -18.06
N ASN A 603 13.78 33.56 -17.15
CA ASN A 603 14.15 32.14 -17.29
C ASN A 603 13.12 31.18 -16.66
N SER A 604 11.91 31.67 -16.35
CA SER A 604 10.91 30.95 -15.55
C SER A 604 9.54 30.92 -16.24
N ARG A 605 8.80 29.83 -16.03
CA ARG A 605 7.44 29.62 -16.55
C ARG A 605 6.46 29.55 -15.40
N PHE A 606 5.36 30.30 -15.52
CA PHE A 606 4.26 30.37 -14.58
C PHE A 606 3.05 29.69 -15.22
N ILE A 607 2.56 28.61 -14.63
CA ILE A 607 1.44 27.81 -15.13
C ILE A 607 0.30 27.93 -14.13
N LYS A 608 -0.81 28.54 -14.55
CA LYS A 608 -2.07 28.53 -13.81
C LYS A 608 -2.88 27.32 -14.26
N LEU A 609 -3.27 26.46 -13.32
CA LEU A 609 -4.15 25.31 -13.59
C LEU A 609 -5.60 25.65 -13.21
N ASP A 610 -6.56 25.17 -14.00
CA ASP A 610 -7.97 25.10 -13.61
C ASP A 610 -8.19 23.84 -12.76
N THR A 611 -8.42 24.02 -11.46
CA THR A 611 -8.64 22.93 -10.50
C THR A 611 -9.94 23.09 -9.73
N ARG A 612 -10.89 23.90 -10.22
CA ARG A 612 -12.13 24.27 -9.50
C ARG A 612 -13.03 23.10 -9.14
N LYS A 613 -12.91 21.97 -9.84
CA LYS A 613 -13.60 20.72 -9.50
C LYS A 613 -12.70 19.72 -8.77
N ASN A 614 -11.60 20.18 -8.17
CA ASN A 614 -10.59 19.34 -7.53
C ASN A 614 -10.14 18.20 -8.48
N SER A 615 -9.80 18.56 -9.72
CA SER A 615 -9.35 17.64 -10.78
C SER A 615 -8.91 18.48 -11.98
N LEU A 616 -7.83 18.12 -12.67
CA LEU A 616 -7.46 18.79 -13.91
C LEU A 616 -8.48 18.44 -15.01
N ARG A 617 -8.81 17.14 -15.13
CA ARG A 617 -9.68 16.58 -16.16
C ARG A 617 -11.14 16.99 -16.03
N LEU A 618 -11.70 17.03 -14.81
CA LEU A 618 -13.10 17.43 -14.61
C LEU A 618 -13.31 18.94 -14.76
N SER A 619 -12.27 19.74 -14.46
CA SER A 619 -12.32 21.19 -14.57
C SER A 619 -12.19 21.65 -16.03
N ASP A 620 -11.28 21.03 -16.79
CA ASP A 620 -11.08 21.22 -18.23
C ASP A 620 -10.59 19.88 -18.88
N PRO A 621 -11.43 19.21 -19.70
CA PRO A 621 -11.10 17.91 -20.29
C PRO A 621 -9.80 17.87 -21.11
N ASP A 622 -9.40 18.99 -21.71
CA ASP A 622 -8.22 19.08 -22.59
C ASP A 622 -6.97 19.57 -21.84
N GLN A 623 -7.10 19.91 -20.55
CA GLN A 623 -6.01 20.54 -19.78
C GLN A 623 -4.80 19.63 -19.62
N TRP A 624 -4.98 18.32 -19.47
CA TRP A 624 -3.86 17.37 -19.35
C TRP A 624 -2.92 17.43 -20.55
N GLU A 625 -3.47 17.43 -21.77
CA GLU A 625 -2.68 17.50 -22.99
C GLU A 625 -1.92 18.83 -23.09
N LYS A 626 -2.60 19.95 -22.83
CA LYS A 626 -2.00 21.29 -22.82
C LYS A 626 -0.87 21.39 -21.80
N PHE A 627 -1.13 20.93 -20.57
CA PHE A 627 -0.17 20.95 -19.47
C PHE A 627 1.11 20.17 -19.79
N LEU A 628 0.98 18.94 -20.31
CA LEU A 628 2.12 18.12 -20.70
C LEU A 628 2.93 18.77 -21.83
N LYS A 629 2.26 19.29 -22.85
CA LYS A 629 2.90 20.00 -23.98
C LYS A 629 3.66 21.24 -23.52
N ASP A 630 3.08 22.02 -22.61
CA ASP A 630 3.70 23.25 -22.10
C ASP A 630 4.84 22.96 -21.12
N LEU A 631 4.77 21.89 -20.33
CA LEU A 631 5.93 21.44 -19.56
C LEU A 631 7.09 21.08 -20.49
N GLN A 632 6.84 20.24 -21.50
CA GLN A 632 7.88 19.72 -22.40
C GLN A 632 8.50 20.81 -23.29
N SER A 633 7.71 21.78 -23.76
CA SER A 633 8.20 22.84 -24.65
C SER A 633 9.11 23.87 -23.96
N PHE A 634 9.08 23.96 -22.62
CA PHE A 634 9.79 25.01 -21.90
C PHE A 634 11.31 24.79 -21.90
N LYS A 635 12.09 25.83 -22.24
CA LYS A 635 13.57 25.77 -22.28
C LYS A 635 14.26 26.46 -21.08
N GLY A 636 13.51 27.15 -20.22
CA GLY A 636 14.07 27.82 -19.05
C GLY A 636 14.40 26.87 -17.90
N LYS A 637 14.63 27.42 -16.71
CA LYS A 637 15.18 26.70 -15.56
C LYS A 637 14.17 26.45 -14.44
N ASN A 638 13.09 27.23 -14.35
CA ASN A 638 12.15 27.17 -13.22
C ASN A 638 10.71 27.15 -13.71
N VAL A 639 9.90 26.25 -13.14
CA VAL A 639 8.47 26.13 -13.40
C VAL A 639 7.73 26.34 -12.08
N PHE A 640 6.81 27.31 -12.08
CA PHE A 640 5.96 27.67 -10.96
C PHE A 640 4.51 27.40 -11.34
N ILE A 641 3.84 26.54 -10.59
CA ILE A 641 2.48 26.07 -10.87
C ILE A 641 1.55 26.64 -9.81
N PHE A 642 0.39 27.15 -10.20
CA PHE A 642 -0.58 27.82 -9.32
C PHE A 642 -1.92 27.11 -9.42
N MET A 643 -2.46 26.70 -8.27
CA MET A 643 -3.70 25.93 -8.13
C MET A 643 -4.55 26.54 -7.02
N GLU A 644 -5.87 26.30 -7.05
CA GLU A 644 -6.76 26.81 -6.01
C GLU A 644 -6.45 26.15 -4.66
N ASN A 645 -6.39 24.82 -4.63
CA ASN A 645 -6.24 24.01 -3.43
C ASN A 645 -5.07 23.02 -3.59
N SER A 646 -4.70 22.38 -2.48
CA SER A 646 -3.69 21.31 -2.49
C SER A 646 -4.03 20.23 -3.52
N PRO A 647 -3.05 19.65 -4.24
CA PRO A 647 -3.30 18.48 -5.08
C PRO A 647 -3.90 17.30 -4.30
N GLU A 648 -3.72 17.25 -2.97
CA GLU A 648 -4.35 16.26 -2.09
C GLU A 648 -5.87 16.37 -2.03
N THR A 649 -6.46 17.51 -2.42
CA THR A 649 -7.92 17.66 -2.45
C THR A 649 -8.54 17.06 -3.71
N PHE A 650 -7.74 16.52 -4.63
CA PHE A 650 -8.25 15.93 -5.87
C PHE A 650 -9.28 14.84 -5.56
N THR A 651 -10.40 14.92 -6.28
CA THR A 651 -11.49 13.93 -6.16
C THR A 651 -11.06 12.53 -6.64
N ASP A 652 -9.99 12.45 -7.43
CA ASP A 652 -9.38 11.22 -7.90
C ASP A 652 -7.95 11.04 -7.37
N LYS A 653 -7.75 10.03 -6.52
CA LYS A 653 -6.42 9.70 -5.98
C LYS A 653 -5.42 9.32 -7.08
N LEU A 654 -5.85 8.65 -8.15
CA LEU A 654 -4.95 8.26 -9.23
C LEU A 654 -4.57 9.44 -10.12
N GLU A 655 -5.48 10.39 -10.36
CA GLU A 655 -5.14 11.65 -11.05
C GLU A 655 -4.15 12.48 -10.21
N MET A 656 -4.33 12.51 -8.88
CA MET A 656 -3.38 13.14 -7.97
C MET A 656 -2.00 12.48 -8.02
N GLU A 657 -1.95 11.15 -7.91
CA GLU A 657 -0.72 10.38 -8.04
C GLU A 657 -0.07 10.60 -9.41
N LEU A 658 -0.85 10.63 -10.50
CA LEU A 658 -0.37 10.93 -11.85
C LEU A 658 0.18 12.36 -11.95
N PHE A 659 -0.47 13.36 -11.36
CA PHE A 659 -0.01 14.74 -11.34
C PHE A 659 1.32 14.88 -10.61
N LYS A 660 1.40 14.35 -9.37
CA LYS A 660 2.66 14.33 -8.62
C LYS A 660 3.76 13.58 -9.35
N LYS A 661 3.45 12.39 -9.90
CA LYS A 661 4.40 11.60 -10.70
C LYS A 661 4.88 12.35 -11.94
N THR A 662 3.99 13.03 -12.65
CA THR A 662 4.33 13.85 -13.83
C THR A 662 5.31 14.96 -13.48
N LEU A 663 5.08 15.67 -12.36
CA LEU A 663 5.99 16.71 -11.88
C LEU A 663 7.33 16.15 -11.43
N LYS A 664 7.32 15.04 -10.70
CA LYS A 664 8.52 14.31 -10.27
C LYS A 664 9.36 13.87 -11.47
N ASP A 665 8.74 13.20 -12.44
CA ASP A 665 9.41 12.70 -13.64
C ASP A 665 9.94 13.88 -14.47
N TYR A 666 9.14 14.94 -14.66
CA TYR A 666 9.59 16.15 -15.34
C TYR A 666 10.79 16.83 -14.64
N ARG A 667 10.72 16.96 -13.32
CA ARG A 667 11.80 17.51 -12.49
C ARG A 667 13.07 16.68 -12.61
N PHE A 668 12.91 15.36 -12.63
CA PHE A 668 13.97 14.38 -12.73
C PHE A 668 14.64 14.45 -14.12
N ASP A 669 13.86 14.37 -15.19
CA ASP A 669 14.36 14.31 -16.56
C ASP A 669 14.99 15.63 -17.03
N THR A 670 14.49 16.78 -16.55
CA THR A 670 14.92 18.10 -17.04
C THR A 670 15.85 18.85 -16.10
N LEU A 671 15.96 18.40 -14.85
CA LEU A 671 16.67 19.08 -13.76
C LEU A 671 16.19 20.51 -13.41
N LYS A 672 15.08 20.99 -14.00
CA LYS A 672 14.48 22.32 -13.75
C LYS A 672 13.84 22.38 -12.37
N ASN A 673 13.82 23.53 -11.70
CA ASN A 673 13.04 23.65 -10.47
C ASN A 673 11.54 23.58 -10.77
N VAL A 674 10.79 22.86 -9.92
CA VAL A 674 9.34 22.76 -10.01
C VAL A 674 8.76 23.08 -8.65
N CYS A 675 7.88 24.08 -8.61
CA CYS A 675 7.18 24.48 -7.40
C CYS A 675 5.68 24.58 -7.69
N VAL A 676 4.85 24.14 -6.76
CA VAL A 676 3.39 24.22 -6.81
C VAL A 676 2.93 25.11 -5.66
N PHE A 677 2.08 26.08 -5.94
CA PHE A 677 1.50 27.00 -4.96
C PHE A 677 0.00 26.80 -4.91
N TYR A 678 -0.55 26.74 -3.70
CA TYR A 678 -1.98 26.63 -3.46
C TYR A 678 -2.38 27.27 -2.14
N LYS A 679 -3.68 27.52 -1.99
CA LYS A 679 -4.25 27.97 -0.73
C LYS A 679 -4.44 26.77 0.21
N GLY A 680 -4.10 26.97 1.47
CA GLY A 680 -4.49 26.07 2.56
C GLY A 680 -4.72 26.85 3.86
N SER A 681 -4.64 26.17 5.00
CA SER A 681 -4.83 26.76 6.33
C SER A 681 -3.54 27.22 6.99
N GLU A 682 -2.39 26.78 6.48
CA GLU A 682 -1.06 27.04 7.05
C GLU A 682 -0.13 27.77 6.07
N ASN A 683 1.05 28.14 6.58
CA ASN A 683 2.14 28.75 5.83
C ASN A 683 3.32 27.77 5.82
N LYS A 684 3.23 26.75 4.96
CA LYS A 684 4.14 25.60 4.96
C LYS A 684 4.60 25.24 3.55
N CYS A 685 5.87 24.89 3.42
CA CYS A 685 6.41 24.29 2.21
C CYS A 685 6.85 22.85 2.49
N THR A 686 6.38 21.91 1.66
CA THR A 686 6.78 20.50 1.70
C THR A 686 7.59 20.17 0.44
N LEU A 687 8.75 19.51 0.59
CA LEU A 687 9.57 19.07 -0.53
C LEU A 687 9.39 17.57 -0.74
N GLU A 688 8.78 17.18 -1.86
CA GLU A 688 8.51 15.79 -2.21
C GLU A 688 9.16 15.47 -3.55
N ASP A 689 10.10 14.53 -3.57
CA ASP A 689 10.75 14.03 -4.79
C ASP A 689 11.28 15.15 -5.72
N GLY A 690 11.87 16.19 -5.12
CA GLY A 690 12.43 17.33 -5.85
C GLY A 690 11.45 18.45 -6.22
N VAL A 691 10.15 18.28 -5.92
CA VAL A 691 9.08 19.26 -6.17
C VAL A 691 8.67 19.93 -4.86
N ARG A 692 8.65 21.27 -4.84
CA ARG A 692 8.21 22.04 -3.67
C ARG A 692 6.72 22.34 -3.75
N TYR A 693 5.99 22.04 -2.68
CA TYR A 693 4.57 22.29 -2.52
C TYR A 693 4.38 23.36 -1.45
N PHE A 694 4.01 24.57 -1.88
CA PHE A 694 3.81 25.74 -1.05
C PHE A 694 2.34 25.92 -0.73
N GLU A 695 2.02 25.79 0.54
CA GLU A 695 0.75 26.19 1.13
C GLU A 695 0.87 27.62 1.67
N THR A 696 -0.08 28.48 1.33
CA THR A 696 -0.13 29.84 1.86
C THR A 696 -1.53 30.15 2.36
N ALA A 697 -1.66 30.53 3.63
CA ALA A 697 -2.94 30.87 4.24
C ALA A 697 -3.37 32.33 3.99
N GLY A 698 -2.42 33.22 3.69
CA GLY A 698 -2.69 34.66 3.54
C GLY A 698 -3.23 35.27 4.84
N TYR A 699 -4.23 36.16 4.72
CA TYR A 699 -4.88 36.79 5.88
C TYR A 699 -5.95 35.91 6.56
N GLU A 700 -6.26 34.75 5.99
CA GLU A 700 -7.27 33.82 6.52
C GLU A 700 -6.70 32.79 7.50
N VAL A 701 -5.41 32.93 7.85
CA VAL A 701 -4.77 32.11 8.88
C VAL A 701 -5.38 32.39 10.26
N SER A 702 -5.38 31.39 11.14
CA SER A 702 -5.84 31.57 12.51
C SER A 702 -4.97 32.56 13.30
N GLY A 703 -5.60 33.34 14.18
CA GLY A 703 -4.89 34.23 15.12
C GLY A 703 -4.58 35.64 14.60
N VAL A 704 -5.09 36.04 13.43
CA VAL A 704 -4.97 37.43 12.95
C VAL A 704 -5.93 38.33 13.72
N THR A 705 -5.41 39.42 14.27
CA THR A 705 -6.19 40.45 14.99
C THR A 705 -5.82 41.85 14.51
N SER A 706 -6.54 42.88 14.96
CA SER A 706 -6.19 44.27 14.67
C SER A 706 -4.86 44.72 15.28
N LYS A 707 -4.38 44.03 16.32
CA LYS A 707 -3.13 44.34 17.03
C LYS A 707 -1.95 43.48 16.58
N ASP A 708 -2.22 42.28 16.06
CA ASP A 708 -1.20 41.34 15.61
C ASP A 708 -1.63 40.67 14.29
N THR A 709 -0.88 41.00 13.24
CA THR A 709 -1.05 40.48 11.87
C THR A 709 0.15 39.62 11.45
N SER A 710 1.06 39.29 12.36
CA SER A 710 2.35 38.63 12.05
C SER A 710 2.19 37.26 11.40
N ASN A 711 1.13 36.52 11.76
CA ASN A 711 0.77 35.24 11.16
C ASN A 711 0.26 35.37 9.71
N ALA A 712 -0.30 36.53 9.34
CA ALA A 712 -0.75 36.79 7.97
C ALA A 712 0.47 37.00 7.07
N GLN A 713 0.86 35.95 6.37
CA GLN A 713 2.09 35.89 5.59
C GLN A 713 1.82 35.66 4.11
N TYR A 714 2.81 36.01 3.30
CA TYR A 714 2.92 35.64 1.89
C TYR A 714 4.24 34.92 1.66
N VAL A 715 4.32 34.13 0.60
CA VAL A 715 5.57 33.49 0.17
C VAL A 715 6.35 34.49 -0.67
N LEU A 716 7.54 34.87 -0.22
CA LEU A 716 8.49 35.63 -1.03
C LEU A 716 9.48 34.66 -1.66
N VAL A 717 9.42 34.52 -2.98
CA VAL A 717 10.34 33.67 -3.74
C VAL A 717 11.40 34.55 -4.41
N THR A 718 12.67 34.16 -4.26
CA THR A 718 13.80 34.78 -4.97
C THR A 718 14.38 33.78 -5.95
N VAL A 719 14.43 34.16 -7.21
CA VAL A 719 15.03 33.38 -8.30
C VAL A 719 16.37 34.02 -8.66
N LYS A 720 17.43 33.23 -8.77
CA LYS A 720 18.76 33.61 -9.26
C LYS A 720 19.28 32.51 -10.18
N GLY A 721 19.04 32.63 -11.48
CA GLY A 721 19.35 31.56 -12.43
C GLY A 721 18.56 30.29 -12.09
N SER A 722 19.26 29.22 -11.73
CA SER A 722 18.68 27.95 -11.26
C SER A 722 18.59 27.83 -9.74
N GLU A 723 19.05 28.82 -8.96
CA GLU A 723 18.84 28.84 -7.52
C GLU A 723 17.48 29.50 -7.23
N VAL A 724 16.62 28.78 -6.50
CA VAL A 724 15.32 29.28 -6.04
C VAL A 724 15.30 29.17 -4.53
N THR A 725 15.15 30.30 -3.84
CA THR A 725 14.97 30.36 -2.39
C THR A 725 13.63 31.00 -2.05
N TYR A 726 13.14 30.75 -0.85
CA TYR A 726 11.88 31.30 -0.39
C TYR A 726 11.93 31.63 1.10
N VAL A 727 11.01 32.48 1.52
CA VAL A 727 10.66 32.71 2.93
C VAL A 727 9.18 33.05 3.05
N TYR A 728 8.55 32.67 4.14
CA TYR A 728 7.26 33.24 4.54
C TYR A 728 7.51 34.56 5.26
N LYS A 729 6.88 35.64 4.77
CA LYS A 729 7.05 36.99 5.29
C LYS A 729 5.72 37.54 5.76
N PRO A 730 5.64 38.17 6.95
CA PRO A 730 4.44 38.91 7.33
C PRO A 730 4.10 39.93 6.24
N ILE A 731 2.82 40.05 5.89
CA ILE A 731 2.38 40.95 4.82
C ILE A 731 2.78 42.40 5.13
N GLU A 732 2.77 42.81 6.40
CA GLU A 732 3.16 44.16 6.85
C GLU A 732 4.65 44.30 7.18
N SER A 733 5.46 43.24 7.08
CA SER A 733 6.91 43.33 7.31
C SER A 733 7.58 44.24 6.29
N SER A 734 8.64 44.98 6.66
CA SER A 734 9.36 45.89 5.76
C SER A 734 9.98 45.19 4.56
#